data_AF-A0A662Z084-F1
#
_entry.id   AF-A0A662Z084-F1
#
_cell.length_a   1.000
_cell.length_b   1.000
_cell.length_c   1.000
_cell.angle_alpha   90.00
_cell.angle_beta   90.00
_cell.angle_gamma   90.00
#
_symmetry.space_group_name_H-M   'P 1'
#
loop_
_entity.id
_entity.type
_entity.pdbx_description
1 polymer ?
#
loop_
_entity_poly.entity_id
_entity_poly.type
_entity_poly.pdbx_seq_one_letter_code
_entity_poly.pdbx_strand_id
1 'polypeptide(L)'
;MSSGFQKCHTLMITGANRGLGLQMVKALVNSSHCPRKVIATTRDKSRAKELLDLAKKYPSINVVTLDAINQDSIEQASKEVESLLGDEGLNCLINNAGINISGTLETVEAEQMMKNYETNAVSPLMITKAFLPLLKKAAKQGTGMGIHRAAVVNVSSLLGSIELNWGPGAEFKTYPYRASKAALNMLTRCVAVDLTPEGILCMAVHPGWVQTDMGGPNVTGPYLIIKLVFYETGSALFRSLEKKVKLPYTVLVSMFGIILGSIKYDEVALLSIPGFLINCTLTAVLAVKVYTYNWDWYTAMMFAAIVSPTDPIISVSLLRNIGSAKALTLLIEGESLFNDGTSIIMFEIFRDLAIDPYDIIASELAIKLVLKIFVSPLFGFLMSKVVMFWLSYIFNDGLIEITMSLAITYITFYIAEWLGMSGVISVTMLGLLLDTVNFSPEIEVFLLRFWEMLTYLANTLIFIIVGVVIAERSFEHLAVNDGFYIVVLYFALNIIRLVMIIVLSPLLSRIGYGFNWRWASVSIWSGIRGAFSLNLALMAFQSEGLDKVTVKNKILLHTSGMVVLTLLINATTMTWLLKLLGLCDISAPKRMAMYSAVQRVRDSEENTFSMLKIDRFLADANWNMAEKIVKIADPYNTTDEKVSVEEFSPIARTSKCPDCEKSIPCEPSPREMEDMLEEARMRILKAQKTSYWRQYSSGMLNRHAARTLISTTENITDYKGKFMTVKDVKKYWELKGVFVFLRRKLEDWMYDVKVDKLKPSKNFILKRCYQIVFSNTFEYFIYTLILLNLFPIILEYIPEQSLELDQELRFANYIFFTSYLMEASLKALAMRRAYLFNHWNQFDLFIISMAAVDIIFDQLFGFSDLNIHMIKIVRVFRMFRLTRALRLVKIMIPRLIELLNKQINKQLSFGYDIGKGYVVGEEDISKIVDHISDEKSIAQKLRNILEKNRQEAVRELGLLQRDHPGIAISVKTRQAIRTVLNSERDTIHALMSGGLLDDNEALKLEKMIEIKMKQLIKFPPAIPPPTAEELLVNVPWLEKGKLQIQFIKSRGKLLYFDYGDTIIREGDEPQGIHLVVSGMVKVHGTSPYLGPKKLALASDSAEMSRLTDYRSSGAILGDLNCLTQQRMEITVTCETATQEHTVL
;
A
#
# COMPACT_ATOMS: atom_id res chain seq x y z
N MET A 1 -2.43 -1.91 -51.04
CA MET A 1 -1.06 -2.17 -51.56
C MET A 1 -0.48 -1.03 -52.42
N SER A 2 -1.18 0.07 -52.69
CA SER A 2 -0.83 1.01 -53.78
C SER A 2 0.41 1.89 -53.58
N SER A 3 0.69 2.40 -52.36
CA SER A 3 1.76 3.39 -52.15
C SER A 3 3.18 2.81 -52.07
N GLY A 4 3.36 1.66 -51.42
CA GLY A 4 4.69 1.11 -51.10
C GLY A 4 5.51 0.65 -52.32
N PHE A 5 4.86 0.23 -53.41
CA PHE A 5 5.55 -0.27 -54.61
C PHE A 5 5.98 0.84 -55.59
N GLN A 6 5.58 2.10 -55.37
CA GLN A 6 5.87 3.23 -56.27
C GLN A 6 7.38 3.49 -56.49
N LYS A 7 8.25 2.98 -55.59
CA LYS A 7 9.71 3.01 -55.69
C LYS A 7 10.36 1.62 -55.69
N CYS A 8 9.59 0.55 -55.90
CA CYS A 8 10.11 -0.82 -56.00
C CYS A 8 10.32 -1.16 -57.48
N HIS A 9 11.58 -1.27 -57.93
CA HIS A 9 11.89 -1.49 -59.35
C HIS A 9 11.92 -2.98 -59.72
N THR A 10 12.48 -3.83 -58.84
CA THR A 10 12.68 -5.26 -59.10
C THR A 10 12.03 -6.09 -57.98
N LEU A 11 11.14 -7.00 -58.36
CA LEU A 11 10.35 -7.81 -57.42
C LEU A 11 10.26 -9.26 -57.88
N MET A 12 10.40 -10.21 -56.95
CA MET A 12 10.34 -11.64 -57.21
C MET A 12 9.28 -12.31 -56.34
N ILE A 13 8.46 -13.20 -56.92
CA ILE A 13 7.43 -13.99 -56.21
C ILE A 13 7.67 -15.47 -56.46
N THR A 14 7.83 -16.25 -55.39
CA THR A 14 7.97 -17.70 -55.48
C THR A 14 6.62 -18.40 -55.59
N GLY A 15 6.48 -19.36 -56.51
CA GLY A 15 5.24 -20.12 -56.68
C GLY A 15 4.08 -19.29 -57.27
N ALA A 16 4.38 -18.50 -58.30
CA ALA A 16 3.45 -17.55 -58.93
C ALA A 16 2.51 -18.17 -59.99
N ASN A 17 2.51 -19.50 -60.16
CA ASN A 17 1.76 -20.18 -61.22
C ASN A 17 0.27 -20.42 -60.93
N ARG A 18 -0.17 -20.29 -59.67
CA ARG A 18 -1.58 -20.39 -59.23
C ARG A 18 -1.81 -19.67 -57.90
N GLY A 19 -3.06 -19.60 -57.44
CA GLY A 19 -3.42 -19.12 -56.10
C GLY A 19 -2.94 -17.69 -55.80
N LEU A 20 -2.51 -17.47 -54.54
CA LEU A 20 -2.05 -16.16 -54.05
C LEU A 20 -0.96 -15.54 -54.94
N GLY A 21 0.08 -16.29 -55.32
CA GLY A 21 1.19 -15.79 -56.12
C GLY A 21 0.75 -15.30 -57.51
N LEU A 22 -0.13 -16.04 -58.19
CA LEU A 22 -0.68 -15.62 -59.48
C LEU A 22 -1.56 -14.37 -59.35
N GLN A 23 -2.35 -14.27 -58.28
CA GLN A 23 -3.19 -13.10 -58.02
C GLN A 23 -2.36 -11.87 -57.63
N MET A 24 -1.24 -12.04 -56.92
CA MET A 24 -0.28 -10.95 -56.67
C MET A 24 0.32 -10.42 -57.97
N VAL A 25 0.72 -11.29 -58.92
CA VAL A 25 1.18 -10.87 -60.25
C VAL A 25 0.08 -10.11 -61.00
N LYS A 26 -1.15 -10.67 -61.06
CA LYS A 26 -2.32 -10.01 -61.69
C LYS A 26 -2.63 -8.64 -61.07
N ALA A 27 -2.54 -8.50 -59.75
CA ALA A 27 -2.79 -7.23 -59.06
C ALA A 27 -1.68 -6.20 -59.30
N LEU A 28 -0.41 -6.61 -59.34
CA LEU A 28 0.72 -5.71 -59.58
C LEU A 28 0.70 -5.13 -61.00
N VAL A 29 0.50 -5.96 -62.04
CA VAL A 29 0.52 -5.48 -63.45
C VAL A 29 -0.71 -4.70 -63.88
N ASN A 30 -1.82 -4.83 -63.14
CA ASN A 30 -3.02 -3.99 -63.33
C ASN A 30 -3.02 -2.74 -62.43
N SER A 31 -1.97 -2.50 -61.63
CA SER A 31 -1.85 -1.31 -60.79
C SER A 31 -1.19 -0.15 -61.54
N SER A 32 -1.47 1.08 -61.11
CA SER A 32 -0.81 2.31 -61.59
C SER A 32 0.71 2.35 -61.33
N HIS A 33 1.22 1.45 -60.49
CA HIS A 33 2.59 1.44 -59.97
C HIS A 33 3.22 0.03 -60.03
N CYS A 34 3.07 -0.63 -61.17
CA CYS A 34 3.76 -1.90 -61.45
C CYS A 34 5.30 -1.73 -61.36
N PRO A 35 6.02 -2.65 -60.67
CA PRO A 35 7.47 -2.72 -60.73
C PRO A 35 7.98 -2.87 -62.18
N ARG A 36 9.19 -2.38 -62.47
CA ARG A 36 9.82 -2.48 -63.80
C ARG A 36 10.03 -3.92 -64.23
N LYS A 37 10.45 -4.78 -63.30
CA LYS A 37 10.68 -6.21 -63.50
C LYS A 37 9.97 -7.01 -62.41
N VAL A 38 9.02 -7.86 -62.79
CA VAL A 38 8.29 -8.80 -61.93
C VAL A 38 8.72 -10.22 -62.29
N ILE A 39 9.55 -10.82 -61.45
CA ILE A 39 10.06 -12.18 -61.62
C ILE A 39 9.06 -13.14 -60.96
N ALA A 40 8.29 -13.85 -61.78
CA ALA A 40 7.25 -14.76 -61.34
C ALA A 40 7.73 -16.21 -61.52
N THR A 41 8.10 -16.89 -60.42
CA THR A 41 8.69 -18.23 -60.56
C THR A 41 7.64 -19.34 -60.59
N THR A 42 7.94 -20.40 -61.35
CA THR A 42 7.19 -21.64 -61.38
C THR A 42 8.14 -22.84 -61.32
N ARG A 43 7.69 -23.94 -60.72
CA ARG A 43 8.41 -25.22 -60.74
C ARG A 43 8.39 -25.88 -62.13
N ASP A 44 7.37 -25.53 -62.91
CA ASP A 44 7.09 -26.13 -64.22
C ASP A 44 6.40 -25.08 -65.10
N LYS A 45 7.01 -24.77 -66.25
CA LYS A 45 6.46 -23.80 -67.20
C LYS A 45 5.24 -24.35 -67.96
N SER A 46 5.14 -25.67 -68.19
CA SER A 46 4.02 -26.30 -68.92
C SER A 46 2.68 -26.19 -68.17
N ARG A 47 2.73 -26.26 -66.83
CA ARG A 47 1.56 -26.13 -65.93
C ARG A 47 1.23 -24.67 -65.55
N ALA A 48 1.90 -23.69 -66.15
CA ALA A 48 1.77 -22.27 -65.81
C ALA A 48 1.07 -21.44 -66.91
N LYS A 49 0.08 -22.01 -67.62
CA LYS A 49 -0.57 -21.40 -68.80
C LYS A 49 -0.99 -19.94 -68.58
N GLU A 50 -1.80 -19.65 -67.56
CA GLU A 50 -2.24 -18.28 -67.24
C GLU A 50 -1.08 -17.31 -66.97
N LEU A 51 0.01 -17.77 -66.34
CA LEU A 51 1.17 -16.94 -66.07
C LEU A 51 1.97 -16.65 -67.35
N LEU A 52 2.09 -17.63 -68.25
CA LEU A 52 2.70 -17.45 -69.56
C LEU A 52 1.87 -16.52 -70.46
N ASP A 53 0.55 -16.61 -70.42
CA ASP A 53 -0.34 -15.73 -71.18
C ASP A 53 -0.36 -14.30 -70.63
N LEU A 54 -0.20 -14.12 -69.32
CA LEU A 54 0.10 -12.81 -68.73
C LEU A 54 1.47 -12.28 -69.17
N ALA A 55 2.52 -13.12 -69.20
CA ALA A 55 3.85 -12.70 -69.61
C ALA A 55 3.94 -12.30 -71.10
N LYS A 56 3.15 -12.94 -71.98
CA LYS A 56 2.97 -12.49 -73.37
C LYS A 56 2.31 -11.11 -73.47
N LYS A 57 1.44 -10.75 -72.50
CA LYS A 57 0.69 -9.49 -72.48
C LYS A 57 1.45 -8.33 -71.81
N TYR A 58 2.30 -8.62 -70.81
CA TYR A 58 3.01 -7.62 -70.02
C TYR A 58 4.53 -7.91 -70.01
N PRO A 59 5.35 -7.17 -70.78
CA PRO A 59 6.80 -7.43 -70.90
C PRO A 59 7.61 -7.13 -69.63
N SER A 60 6.98 -6.61 -68.57
CA SER A 60 7.59 -6.51 -67.23
C SER A 60 7.65 -7.86 -66.51
N ILE A 61 6.83 -8.85 -66.89
CA ILE A 61 6.81 -10.18 -66.27
C ILE A 61 7.90 -11.07 -66.87
N ASN A 62 8.78 -11.59 -66.02
CA ASN A 62 9.81 -12.56 -66.39
C ASN A 62 9.53 -13.89 -65.67
N VAL A 63 9.41 -14.98 -66.42
CA VAL A 63 9.00 -16.29 -65.87
C VAL A 63 10.20 -17.22 -65.75
N VAL A 64 10.74 -17.34 -64.53
CA VAL A 64 11.93 -18.13 -64.18
C VAL A 64 11.52 -19.52 -63.66
N THR A 65 12.31 -20.55 -63.96
CA THR A 65 12.08 -21.89 -63.38
C THR A 65 12.73 -21.97 -62.00
N LEU A 66 11.96 -22.29 -60.95
CA LEU A 66 12.50 -22.50 -59.59
C LEU A 66 11.64 -23.55 -58.88
N ASP A 67 12.24 -24.70 -58.54
CA ASP A 67 11.68 -25.63 -57.54
C ASP A 67 12.27 -25.35 -56.16
N ALA A 68 11.40 -25.06 -55.20
CA ALA A 68 11.75 -24.55 -53.89
C ALA A 68 12.45 -25.59 -52.99
N ILE A 69 12.33 -26.88 -53.32
CA ILE A 69 12.98 -27.99 -52.60
C ILE A 69 14.23 -28.53 -53.28
N ASN A 70 14.65 -27.97 -54.43
CA ASN A 70 15.83 -28.41 -55.17
C ASN A 70 16.89 -27.29 -55.18
N GLN A 71 18.00 -27.53 -54.47
CA GLN A 71 19.09 -26.55 -54.33
C GLN A 71 19.71 -26.13 -55.67
N ASP A 72 19.92 -27.07 -56.60
CA ASP A 72 20.46 -26.76 -57.94
C ASP A 72 19.50 -25.86 -58.72
N SER A 73 18.18 -26.08 -58.57
CA SER A 73 17.17 -25.22 -59.21
C SER A 73 17.13 -23.82 -58.59
N ILE A 74 17.33 -23.68 -57.28
CA ILE A 74 17.43 -22.38 -56.62
C ILE A 74 18.68 -21.62 -57.10
N GLU A 75 19.82 -22.29 -57.25
CA GLU A 75 21.07 -21.67 -57.70
C GLU A 75 21.05 -21.33 -59.21
N GLN A 76 20.45 -22.18 -60.04
CA GLN A 76 20.19 -21.86 -61.45
C GLN A 76 19.26 -20.66 -61.58
N ALA A 77 18.16 -20.61 -60.81
CA ALA A 77 17.25 -19.48 -60.79
C ALA A 77 17.92 -18.18 -60.31
N SER A 78 18.83 -18.26 -59.33
CA SER A 78 19.60 -17.08 -58.87
C SER A 78 20.52 -16.54 -59.97
N LYS A 79 21.16 -17.43 -60.75
CA LYS A 79 22.00 -17.04 -61.92
C LYS A 79 21.16 -16.52 -63.10
N GLU A 80 20.00 -17.11 -63.39
CA GLU A 80 19.04 -16.61 -64.39
C GLU A 80 18.57 -15.19 -64.01
N VAL A 81 18.24 -14.97 -62.74
CA VAL A 81 17.83 -13.65 -62.23
C VAL A 81 18.98 -12.65 -62.15
N GLU A 82 20.21 -13.06 -61.80
CA GLU A 82 21.37 -12.15 -61.81
C GLU A 82 21.66 -11.62 -63.22
N SER A 83 21.55 -12.44 -64.26
CA SER A 83 21.70 -11.94 -65.65
C SER A 83 20.55 -11.04 -66.11
N LEU A 84 19.33 -11.22 -65.58
CA LEU A 84 18.17 -10.34 -65.85
C LEU A 84 18.21 -9.01 -65.09
N LEU A 85 18.88 -8.94 -63.92
CA LEU A 85 18.91 -7.76 -63.04
C LEU A 85 20.24 -7.00 -63.08
N GLY A 86 21.36 -7.68 -63.35
CA GLY A 86 22.70 -7.08 -63.38
C GLY A 86 23.04 -6.37 -62.08
N ASP A 87 23.26 -5.05 -62.17
CA ASP A 87 23.55 -4.19 -61.03
C ASP A 87 22.31 -3.58 -60.36
N GLU A 88 21.10 -3.64 -60.96
CA GLU A 88 19.87 -3.13 -60.31
C GLU A 88 19.54 -3.87 -59.00
N GLY A 89 20.01 -5.12 -58.87
CA GLY A 89 19.72 -5.97 -57.71
C GLY A 89 18.24 -6.29 -57.54
N LEU A 90 17.87 -6.89 -56.40
CA LEU A 90 16.50 -7.30 -56.09
C LEU A 90 15.93 -6.45 -54.94
N ASN A 91 14.95 -5.58 -55.20
CA ASN A 91 14.33 -4.76 -54.14
C ASN A 91 13.39 -5.57 -53.25
N CYS A 92 12.71 -6.60 -53.77
CA CYS A 92 11.77 -7.39 -52.99
C CYS A 92 11.74 -8.88 -53.37
N LEU A 93 12.04 -9.75 -52.41
CA LEU A 93 11.81 -11.20 -52.48
C LEU A 93 10.55 -11.57 -51.68
N ILE A 94 9.52 -12.08 -52.36
CA ILE A 94 8.31 -12.61 -51.73
C ILE A 94 8.33 -14.14 -51.76
N ASN A 95 8.63 -14.74 -50.61
CA ASN A 95 8.56 -16.18 -50.40
C ASN A 95 7.10 -16.61 -50.15
N ASN A 96 6.35 -16.78 -51.25
CA ASN A 96 4.94 -17.17 -51.26
C ASN A 96 4.73 -18.69 -51.42
N ALA A 97 5.70 -19.41 -52.00
CA ALA A 97 5.61 -20.87 -52.16
C ALA A 97 5.44 -21.58 -50.80
N GLY A 98 4.53 -22.56 -50.76
CA GLY A 98 4.24 -23.34 -49.55
C GLY A 98 3.19 -24.42 -49.78
N ILE A 99 3.04 -25.32 -48.80
CA ILE A 99 2.06 -26.42 -48.79
C ILE A 99 1.37 -26.51 -47.42
N ASN A 100 0.24 -27.21 -47.38
CA ASN A 100 -0.44 -27.63 -46.15
C ASN A 100 -0.80 -29.12 -46.30
N ILE A 101 0.06 -30.02 -45.82
CA ILE A 101 -0.35 -31.41 -45.57
C ILE A 101 -0.82 -31.44 -44.13
N SER A 102 -2.13 -31.58 -43.92
CA SER A 102 -2.75 -31.56 -42.60
C SER A 102 -2.68 -32.91 -41.92
N GLY A 103 -2.30 -32.90 -40.63
CA GLY A 103 -2.33 -34.06 -39.74
C GLY A 103 -2.83 -33.65 -38.36
N THR A 104 -3.78 -34.42 -37.81
CA THR A 104 -4.24 -34.28 -36.42
C THR A 104 -3.29 -35.04 -35.48
N LEU A 105 -3.49 -34.98 -34.16
CA LEU A 105 -2.70 -35.76 -33.22
C LEU A 105 -2.77 -37.29 -33.48
N GLU A 106 -3.89 -37.75 -34.03
CA GLU A 106 -4.16 -39.17 -34.33
C GLU A 106 -3.64 -39.61 -35.71
N THR A 107 -3.38 -38.66 -36.63
CA THR A 107 -3.09 -38.94 -38.05
C THR A 107 -1.80 -38.30 -38.58
N VAL A 108 -0.98 -37.70 -37.70
CA VAL A 108 0.26 -37.03 -38.09
C VAL A 108 1.44 -37.99 -38.18
N GLU A 109 2.13 -37.97 -39.31
CA GLU A 109 3.32 -38.78 -39.57
C GLU A 109 4.59 -37.94 -39.65
N ALA A 110 5.75 -38.55 -39.41
CA ALA A 110 7.04 -37.88 -39.49
C ALA A 110 7.33 -37.32 -40.90
N GLU A 111 6.96 -38.03 -41.98
CA GLU A 111 7.12 -37.50 -43.34
C GLU A 111 6.28 -36.23 -43.55
N GLN A 112 5.01 -36.22 -43.11
CA GLN A 112 4.13 -35.06 -43.23
C GLN A 112 4.72 -33.84 -42.50
N MET A 113 5.25 -34.03 -41.29
CA MET A 113 5.96 -33.00 -40.53
C MET A 113 7.17 -32.46 -41.31
N MET A 114 8.07 -33.34 -41.75
CA MET A 114 9.31 -32.95 -42.45
C MET A 114 9.03 -32.24 -43.78
N LYS A 115 8.07 -32.74 -44.58
CA LYS A 115 7.73 -32.22 -45.91
C LYS A 115 7.12 -30.82 -45.85
N ASN A 116 6.28 -30.55 -44.84
CA ASN A 116 5.83 -29.18 -44.53
C ASN A 116 6.99 -28.31 -44.03
N TYR A 117 7.84 -28.80 -43.14
CA TYR A 117 8.96 -28.04 -42.57
C TYR A 117 9.98 -27.62 -43.64
N GLU A 118 10.38 -28.56 -44.49
CA GLU A 118 11.23 -28.33 -45.66
C GLU A 118 10.63 -27.24 -46.56
N THR A 119 9.43 -27.46 -47.09
CA THR A 119 8.81 -26.56 -48.07
C THR A 119 8.42 -25.19 -47.50
N ASN A 120 7.95 -25.12 -46.25
CA ASN A 120 7.43 -23.88 -45.65
C ASN A 120 8.45 -23.09 -44.84
N ALA A 121 9.57 -23.68 -44.39
CA ALA A 121 10.55 -23.03 -43.51
C ALA A 121 11.98 -23.11 -44.05
N VAL A 122 12.45 -24.28 -44.50
CA VAL A 122 13.81 -24.43 -45.06
C VAL A 122 13.92 -23.77 -46.43
N SER A 123 12.95 -24.00 -47.33
CA SER A 123 12.97 -23.44 -48.68
C SER A 123 13.01 -21.90 -48.70
N PRO A 124 12.18 -21.14 -47.95
CA PRO A 124 12.31 -19.68 -47.86
C PRO A 124 13.69 -19.22 -47.37
N LEU A 125 14.33 -19.94 -46.44
CA LEU A 125 15.66 -19.61 -45.95
C LEU A 125 16.73 -19.84 -47.04
N MET A 126 16.69 -20.97 -47.74
CA MET A 126 17.68 -21.29 -48.78
C MET A 126 17.53 -20.40 -50.02
N ILE A 127 16.30 -20.05 -50.41
CA ILE A 127 16.05 -19.04 -51.45
C ILE A 127 16.58 -17.68 -51.00
N THR A 128 16.28 -17.25 -49.77
CA THR A 128 16.80 -15.96 -49.24
C THR A 128 18.34 -15.94 -49.21
N LYS A 129 18.99 -17.04 -48.83
CA LYS A 129 20.45 -17.22 -48.87
C LYS A 129 21.01 -17.10 -50.29
N ALA A 130 20.40 -17.79 -51.27
CA ALA A 130 20.87 -17.80 -52.66
C ALA A 130 20.67 -16.45 -53.38
N PHE A 131 19.63 -15.69 -53.02
CA PHE A 131 19.34 -14.36 -53.58
C PHE A 131 19.93 -13.20 -52.75
N LEU A 132 20.60 -13.50 -51.64
CA LEU A 132 21.23 -12.51 -50.76
C LEU A 132 22.22 -11.57 -51.48
N PRO A 133 23.05 -12.00 -52.45
CA PRO A 133 23.92 -11.07 -53.20
C PRO A 133 23.12 -9.97 -53.92
N LEU A 134 22.00 -10.32 -54.54
CA LEU A 134 21.14 -9.39 -55.27
C LEU A 134 20.34 -8.46 -54.34
N LEU A 135 19.89 -8.97 -53.19
CA LEU A 135 19.32 -8.15 -52.12
C LEU A 135 20.35 -7.15 -51.57
N LYS A 136 21.62 -7.56 -51.40
CA LYS A 136 22.71 -6.66 -50.98
C LYS A 136 23.14 -5.65 -52.06
N LYS A 137 23.02 -5.98 -53.36
CA LYS A 137 23.20 -4.98 -54.45
C LYS A 137 22.15 -3.86 -54.34
N ALA A 138 20.86 -4.23 -54.27
CA ALA A 138 19.77 -3.26 -54.14
C ALA A 138 19.84 -2.46 -52.82
N ALA A 139 20.20 -3.10 -51.71
CA ALA A 139 20.36 -2.44 -50.41
C ALA A 139 21.40 -1.29 -50.42
N LYS A 140 22.42 -1.36 -51.28
CA LYS A 140 23.44 -0.30 -51.43
C LYS A 140 22.96 0.94 -52.19
N GLN A 141 21.83 0.87 -52.89
CA GLN A 141 21.36 1.94 -53.80
C GLN A 141 20.35 2.91 -53.17
N GLY A 142 19.97 2.69 -51.91
CA GLY A 142 19.04 3.54 -51.18
C GLY A 142 19.32 3.56 -49.69
N THR A 143 18.60 4.42 -48.96
CA THR A 143 18.67 4.58 -47.50
C THR A 143 17.31 4.32 -46.85
N GLY A 144 17.27 4.14 -45.53
CA GLY A 144 16.07 3.69 -44.81
C GLY A 144 15.86 2.18 -44.88
N MET A 145 14.66 1.71 -44.51
CA MET A 145 14.29 0.30 -44.48
C MET A 145 12.92 0.12 -45.14
N GLY A 146 12.81 -0.77 -46.13
CA GLY A 146 11.55 -0.99 -46.84
C GLY A 146 11.68 -1.65 -48.22
N ILE A 147 10.53 -2.01 -48.78
CA ILE A 147 10.35 -2.65 -50.10
C ILE A 147 10.91 -1.79 -51.26
N HIS A 148 11.02 -0.48 -51.08
CA HIS A 148 11.66 0.45 -52.02
C HIS A 148 13.19 0.37 -52.06
N ARG A 149 13.82 -0.39 -51.15
CA ARG A 149 15.27 -0.53 -51.02
C ARG A 149 15.65 -2.00 -51.19
N ALA A 150 15.40 -2.81 -50.15
CA ALA A 150 15.61 -4.24 -50.14
C ALA A 150 14.72 -4.87 -49.05
N ALA A 151 13.95 -5.90 -49.40
CA ALA A 151 13.04 -6.59 -48.48
C ALA A 151 12.88 -8.09 -48.79
N VAL A 152 12.72 -8.88 -47.73
CA VAL A 152 12.35 -10.30 -47.76
C VAL A 152 11.01 -10.45 -47.03
N VAL A 153 9.98 -10.87 -47.76
CA VAL A 153 8.62 -11.03 -47.25
C VAL A 153 8.25 -12.51 -47.29
N ASN A 154 8.14 -13.12 -46.11
CA ASN A 154 7.82 -14.53 -45.93
C ASN A 154 6.32 -14.69 -45.68
N VAL A 155 5.61 -15.41 -46.56
CA VAL A 155 4.17 -15.66 -46.43
C VAL A 155 3.93 -16.75 -45.38
N SER A 156 3.52 -16.32 -44.20
CA SER A 156 3.23 -17.14 -43.04
C SER A 156 1.71 -17.33 -42.85
N SER A 157 1.30 -17.80 -41.67
CA SER A 157 -0.11 -18.02 -41.31
C SER A 157 -0.37 -17.63 -39.86
N LEU A 158 -1.60 -17.19 -39.57
CA LEU A 158 -2.10 -16.99 -38.20
C LEU A 158 -1.91 -18.25 -37.33
N LEU A 159 -2.05 -19.43 -37.95
CA LEU A 159 -1.86 -20.74 -37.33
C LEU A 159 -0.40 -20.99 -36.88
N GLY A 160 0.58 -20.23 -37.40
CA GLY A 160 1.97 -20.25 -36.94
C GLY A 160 2.24 -19.36 -35.71
N SER A 161 1.21 -18.74 -35.12
CA SER A 161 1.35 -18.02 -33.85
C SER A 161 1.19 -18.97 -32.66
N ILE A 162 2.18 -18.96 -31.77
CA ILE A 162 2.14 -19.70 -30.50
C ILE A 162 1.10 -19.08 -29.55
N GLU A 163 1.00 -17.74 -29.53
CA GLU A 163 0.09 -16.98 -28.66
C GLU A 163 -1.39 -17.23 -28.98
N LEU A 164 -1.73 -17.49 -30.24
CA LEU A 164 -3.12 -17.66 -30.70
C LEU A 164 -3.57 -19.12 -30.76
N ASN A 165 -2.76 -20.06 -30.24
CA ASN A 165 -3.05 -21.49 -30.24
C ASN A 165 -3.90 -21.93 -29.03
N TRP A 166 -5.00 -21.21 -28.76
CA TRP A 166 -5.97 -21.53 -27.72
C TRP A 166 -7.40 -21.11 -28.13
N GLY A 167 -8.41 -21.59 -27.41
CA GLY A 167 -9.82 -21.33 -27.71
C GLY A 167 -10.19 -21.80 -29.14
N PRO A 168 -11.09 -21.09 -29.84
CA PRO A 168 -11.46 -21.41 -31.23
C PRO A 168 -10.25 -21.46 -32.18
N GLY A 169 -9.20 -20.68 -31.89
CA GLY A 169 -7.94 -20.71 -32.65
C GLY A 169 -7.19 -22.03 -32.62
N ALA A 170 -7.51 -22.93 -31.68
CA ALA A 170 -6.93 -24.27 -31.56
C ALA A 170 -7.76 -25.38 -32.27
N GLU A 171 -9.01 -25.13 -32.64
CA GLU A 171 -9.90 -26.14 -33.25
C GLU A 171 -9.39 -26.66 -34.60
N PHE A 172 -8.64 -25.83 -35.34
CA PHE A 172 -8.05 -26.20 -36.62
C PHE A 172 -6.79 -27.09 -36.43
N LYS A 173 -7.01 -28.39 -36.17
CA LYS A 173 -6.00 -29.40 -35.82
C LYS A 173 -5.09 -29.80 -37.01
N THR A 174 -4.11 -28.95 -37.35
CA THR A 174 -3.04 -29.27 -38.34
C THR A 174 -1.65 -29.07 -37.75
N TYR A 175 -1.05 -30.14 -37.22
CA TYR A 175 0.26 -30.10 -36.55
C TYR A 175 1.42 -29.73 -37.51
N PRO A 176 1.56 -30.35 -38.70
CA PRO A 176 2.67 -30.04 -39.61
C PRO A 176 2.69 -28.60 -40.12
N TYR A 177 1.51 -28.05 -40.44
CA TYR A 177 1.40 -26.69 -40.97
C TYR A 177 1.64 -25.63 -39.89
N ARG A 178 1.07 -25.82 -38.68
CA ARG A 178 1.33 -24.95 -37.52
C ARG A 178 2.83 -24.91 -37.18
N ALA A 179 3.46 -26.06 -37.01
CA ALA A 179 4.86 -26.17 -36.63
C ALA A 179 5.79 -25.54 -37.69
N SER A 180 5.56 -25.83 -38.97
CA SER A 180 6.39 -25.27 -40.06
C SER A 180 6.21 -23.76 -40.26
N LYS A 181 5.02 -23.20 -40.06
CA LYS A 181 4.82 -21.74 -40.10
C LYS A 181 5.32 -21.02 -38.84
N ALA A 182 5.30 -21.66 -37.66
CA ALA A 182 5.98 -21.15 -36.48
C ALA A 182 7.51 -21.14 -36.65
N ALA A 183 8.08 -22.18 -37.27
CA ALA A 183 9.50 -22.21 -37.63
C ALA A 183 9.86 -21.11 -38.64
N LEU A 184 9.05 -20.89 -39.68
CA LEU A 184 9.23 -19.78 -40.61
C LEU A 184 9.23 -18.40 -39.90
N ASN A 185 8.36 -18.20 -38.91
CA ASN A 185 8.34 -16.96 -38.12
C ASN A 185 9.66 -16.74 -37.36
N MET A 186 10.19 -17.78 -36.71
CA MET A 186 11.48 -17.72 -36.01
C MET A 186 12.65 -17.48 -36.98
N LEU A 187 12.73 -18.24 -38.09
CA LEU A 187 13.76 -18.04 -39.12
C LEU A 187 13.72 -16.64 -39.72
N THR A 188 12.53 -16.07 -39.90
CA THR A 188 12.38 -14.67 -40.35
C THR A 188 12.95 -13.70 -39.34
N ARG A 189 12.82 -13.95 -38.02
CA ARG A 189 13.43 -13.11 -36.98
C ARG A 189 14.95 -13.25 -36.93
N CYS A 190 15.50 -14.44 -37.11
CA CYS A 190 16.96 -14.65 -37.23
C CYS A 190 17.53 -13.83 -38.41
N VAL A 191 16.99 -14.05 -39.61
CA VAL A 191 17.44 -13.35 -40.83
C VAL A 191 17.22 -11.83 -40.73
N ALA A 192 16.20 -11.37 -40.01
CA ALA A 192 16.01 -9.94 -39.72
C ALA A 192 17.14 -9.35 -38.87
N VAL A 193 17.64 -10.08 -37.86
CA VAL A 193 18.79 -9.64 -37.06
C VAL A 193 20.06 -9.65 -37.92
N ASP A 194 20.32 -10.75 -38.63
CA ASP A 194 21.53 -10.94 -39.43
C ASP A 194 21.67 -9.90 -40.56
N LEU A 195 20.56 -9.44 -41.14
CA LEU A 195 20.53 -8.48 -42.26
C LEU A 195 20.13 -7.05 -41.85
N THR A 196 20.04 -6.77 -40.54
CA THR A 196 19.88 -5.40 -40.01
C THR A 196 21.05 -4.49 -40.39
N PRO A 197 22.34 -4.92 -40.37
CA PRO A 197 23.47 -4.05 -40.75
C PRO A 197 23.42 -3.54 -42.21
N GLU A 198 22.98 -4.38 -43.15
CA GLU A 198 22.70 -3.94 -44.52
C GLU A 198 21.38 -3.16 -44.65
N GLY A 199 20.50 -3.24 -43.65
CA GLY A 199 19.20 -2.59 -43.61
C GLY A 199 18.16 -3.21 -44.56
N ILE A 200 18.22 -4.53 -44.75
CA ILE A 200 17.26 -5.29 -45.54
C ILE A 200 16.04 -5.62 -44.65
N LEU A 201 14.85 -5.19 -45.07
CA LEU A 201 13.62 -5.44 -44.31
C LEU A 201 13.20 -6.91 -44.39
N CYS A 202 13.32 -7.67 -43.30
CA CYS A 202 12.83 -9.05 -43.25
C CYS A 202 11.52 -9.13 -42.43
N MET A 203 10.48 -9.72 -43.01
CA MET A 203 9.10 -9.60 -42.51
C MET A 203 8.28 -10.88 -42.73
N ALA A 204 7.53 -11.31 -41.73
CA ALA A 204 6.54 -12.38 -41.85
C ALA A 204 5.13 -11.79 -41.97
N VAL A 205 4.36 -12.25 -42.95
CA VAL A 205 3.00 -11.75 -43.27
C VAL A 205 2.04 -12.91 -43.42
N HIS A 206 0.89 -12.88 -42.73
CA HIS A 206 -0.21 -13.79 -43.03
C HIS A 206 -1.21 -13.15 -44.02
N PRO A 207 -1.77 -13.90 -44.98
CA PRO A 207 -2.77 -13.38 -45.93
C PRO A 207 -4.22 -13.39 -45.40
N GLY A 208 -4.47 -14.03 -44.25
CA GLY A 208 -5.81 -14.45 -43.82
C GLY A 208 -6.18 -15.82 -44.38
N TRP A 209 -7.45 -16.23 -44.25
CA TRP A 209 -7.98 -17.44 -44.91
C TRP A 209 -8.52 -17.05 -46.28
N VAL A 210 -7.81 -17.45 -47.35
CA VAL A 210 -8.09 -17.00 -48.72
C VAL A 210 -8.45 -18.18 -49.62
N GLN A 211 -9.50 -17.99 -50.43
CA GLN A 211 -9.99 -18.99 -51.38
C GLN A 211 -8.90 -19.37 -52.38
N THR A 212 -8.39 -20.58 -52.23
CA THR A 212 -7.29 -21.19 -52.99
C THR A 212 -7.40 -22.71 -52.87
N ASP A 213 -6.64 -23.46 -53.66
CA ASP A 213 -6.45 -24.91 -53.53
C ASP A 213 -6.10 -25.35 -52.09
N MET A 214 -5.47 -24.46 -51.30
CA MET A 214 -5.10 -24.69 -49.89
C MET A 214 -6.18 -24.23 -48.90
N GLY A 215 -6.99 -23.24 -49.27
CA GLY A 215 -8.05 -22.66 -48.42
C GLY A 215 -9.40 -23.37 -48.54
N GLY A 216 -9.65 -24.09 -49.65
CA GLY A 216 -10.90 -24.79 -49.91
C GLY A 216 -12.06 -23.88 -50.36
N PRO A 217 -13.25 -24.45 -50.60
CA PRO A 217 -14.41 -23.72 -51.13
C PRO A 217 -15.17 -22.91 -50.06
N ASN A 218 -15.04 -23.26 -48.77
CA ASN A 218 -15.86 -22.71 -47.68
C ASN A 218 -15.42 -21.32 -47.18
N VAL A 219 -14.70 -20.54 -48.00
CA VAL A 219 -14.23 -19.19 -47.65
C VAL A 219 -15.33 -18.18 -47.97
N THR A 220 -15.99 -17.65 -46.94
CA THR A 220 -17.22 -16.84 -47.05
C THR A 220 -17.02 -15.33 -46.97
N GLY A 221 -15.78 -14.85 -46.79
CA GLY A 221 -15.46 -13.42 -46.62
C GLY A 221 -14.52 -12.86 -47.71
N PRO A 222 -14.72 -11.61 -48.17
CA PRO A 222 -13.74 -10.90 -48.97
C PRO A 222 -12.54 -10.39 -48.13
N TYR A 223 -11.52 -9.92 -48.85
CA TYR A 223 -10.32 -9.18 -48.38
C TYR A 223 -9.15 -9.98 -47.78
N LEU A 224 -7.97 -9.65 -48.32
CA LEU A 224 -6.65 -10.13 -47.91
C LEU A 224 -6.17 -9.34 -46.67
N ILE A 225 -6.50 -9.81 -45.46
CA ILE A 225 -6.11 -9.12 -44.21
C ILE A 225 -4.65 -9.42 -43.87
N ILE A 226 -3.76 -8.56 -44.36
CA ILE A 226 -2.35 -8.48 -43.94
C ILE A 226 -2.28 -7.82 -42.56
N LYS A 227 -2.07 -8.61 -41.50
CA LYS A 227 -1.57 -8.10 -40.21
C LYS A 227 -0.06 -8.31 -40.13
N LEU A 228 0.63 -7.31 -39.58
CA LEU A 228 2.07 -7.31 -39.37
C LEU A 228 2.38 -7.80 -37.94
N VAL A 229 3.37 -8.68 -37.80
CA VAL A 229 3.84 -9.17 -36.50
C VAL A 229 5.12 -8.43 -36.11
N PHE A 230 4.99 -7.44 -35.21
CA PHE A 230 6.12 -6.78 -34.56
C PHE A 230 6.37 -7.40 -33.18
N TYR A 231 7.63 -7.71 -32.88
CA TYR A 231 8.07 -8.25 -31.60
C TYR A 231 8.83 -7.18 -30.79
N GLU A 232 8.16 -6.60 -29.79
CA GLU A 232 8.74 -5.66 -28.80
C GLU A 232 8.55 -6.23 -27.38
N THR A 233 9.64 -6.71 -26.77
CA THR A 233 9.60 -7.52 -25.53
C THR A 233 9.24 -6.75 -24.26
N GLY A 234 9.47 -5.44 -24.18
CA GLY A 234 9.21 -4.64 -22.97
C GLY A 234 7.73 -4.42 -22.62
N SER A 235 6.79 -4.76 -23.52
CA SER A 235 5.43 -4.22 -23.51
C SER A 235 4.34 -5.15 -22.96
N ALA A 236 4.58 -6.47 -22.88
CA ALA A 236 3.52 -7.46 -22.68
C ALA A 236 2.80 -7.34 -21.32
N LEU A 237 3.55 -7.12 -20.23
CA LEU A 237 2.97 -7.00 -18.89
C LEU A 237 2.13 -5.71 -18.73
N PHE A 238 2.62 -4.60 -19.30
CA PHE A 238 1.91 -3.31 -19.31
C PHE A 238 0.63 -3.39 -20.17
N ARG A 239 0.71 -3.85 -21.42
CA ARG A 239 -0.45 -4.03 -22.33
C ARG A 239 -1.55 -4.92 -21.72
N SER A 240 -1.17 -5.92 -20.92
CA SER A 240 -2.10 -6.84 -20.23
C SER A 240 -2.87 -6.16 -19.08
N LEU A 241 -2.26 -5.21 -18.38
CA LEU A 241 -2.92 -4.36 -17.39
C LEU A 241 -3.77 -3.28 -18.07
N GLU A 242 -3.21 -2.60 -19.08
CA GLU A 242 -3.87 -1.57 -19.89
C GLU A 242 -5.22 -2.02 -20.46
N LYS A 243 -5.30 -3.21 -21.07
CA LYS A 243 -6.53 -3.70 -21.70
C LYS A 243 -7.58 -4.27 -20.71
N LYS A 244 -7.30 -4.33 -19.40
CA LYS A 244 -8.17 -5.01 -18.41
C LYS A 244 -8.72 -4.14 -17.29
N VAL A 245 -8.15 -2.96 -17.03
CA VAL A 245 -8.57 -2.07 -15.91
C VAL A 245 -9.77 -1.20 -16.32
N LYS A 246 -10.93 -1.84 -16.54
CA LYS A 246 -12.15 -1.25 -17.14
C LYS A 246 -13.00 -0.35 -16.20
N LEU A 247 -12.37 0.67 -15.60
CA LEU A 247 -13.00 1.86 -15.01
C LEU A 247 -13.96 1.79 -13.77
N PRO A 248 -14.19 0.70 -12.99
CA PRO A 248 -15.30 0.72 -12.00
C PRO A 248 -14.96 1.54 -10.74
N TYR A 249 -13.67 1.64 -10.42
CA TYR A 249 -13.16 2.10 -9.12
C TYR A 249 -13.22 3.61 -8.91
N THR A 250 -13.00 4.44 -9.94
CA THR A 250 -12.99 5.90 -9.80
C THR A 250 -14.37 6.41 -9.43
N VAL A 251 -15.38 5.90 -10.14
CA VAL A 251 -16.81 6.15 -9.92
C VAL A 251 -17.26 5.62 -8.55
N LEU A 252 -16.77 4.46 -8.14
CA LEU A 252 -17.08 3.84 -6.85
C LEU A 252 -16.66 4.69 -5.64
N VAL A 253 -15.71 5.61 -5.78
CA VAL A 253 -15.33 6.48 -4.66
C VAL A 253 -16.11 7.78 -4.65
N SER A 254 -16.29 8.43 -5.80
CA SER A 254 -17.11 9.65 -5.85
C SER A 254 -18.53 9.37 -5.32
N MET A 255 -19.02 8.13 -5.46
CA MET A 255 -20.11 7.56 -4.64
C MET A 255 -19.92 7.71 -3.12
N PHE A 256 -19.00 6.96 -2.51
CA PHE A 256 -18.86 6.89 -1.05
C PHE A 256 -18.48 8.24 -0.39
N GLY A 257 -17.88 9.17 -1.14
CA GLY A 257 -17.65 10.54 -0.66
C GLY A 257 -18.93 11.36 -0.44
N ILE A 258 -19.99 11.10 -1.23
CA ILE A 258 -21.23 11.90 -1.30
C ILE A 258 -22.29 11.49 -0.26
N ILE A 259 -22.13 10.32 0.38
CA ILE A 259 -23.11 9.70 1.29
C ILE A 259 -23.51 10.58 2.50
N LEU A 260 -22.70 11.58 2.89
CA LEU A 260 -22.92 12.37 4.11
C LEU A 260 -23.72 13.67 3.91
N GLY A 261 -24.78 13.66 3.08
CA GLY A 261 -25.64 14.84 2.93
C GLY A 261 -26.91 14.70 2.08
N SER A 262 -28.00 15.26 2.58
CA SER A 262 -29.29 15.36 1.88
C SER A 262 -29.26 16.40 0.75
N ILE A 263 -28.77 15.98 -0.42
CA ILE A 263 -28.64 16.81 -1.62
C ILE A 263 -30.02 17.21 -2.19
N LYS A 264 -30.18 18.50 -2.54
CA LYS A 264 -31.25 18.95 -3.45
C LYS A 264 -30.81 18.71 -4.90
N TYR A 265 -31.29 17.63 -5.49
CA TYR A 265 -30.86 17.18 -6.82
C TYR A 265 -31.09 18.21 -7.94
N ASP A 266 -32.04 19.14 -7.78
CA ASP A 266 -32.45 20.13 -8.79
C ASP A 266 -31.29 21.03 -9.26
N GLU A 267 -30.45 21.54 -8.34
CA GLU A 267 -29.30 22.39 -8.68
C GLU A 267 -28.19 21.58 -9.37
N VAL A 268 -27.95 20.36 -8.88
CA VAL A 268 -26.93 19.43 -9.38
C VAL A 268 -27.25 18.99 -10.81
N ALA A 269 -28.50 18.58 -11.07
CA ALA A 269 -28.94 18.14 -12.39
C ALA A 269 -28.91 19.27 -13.43
N LEU A 270 -29.17 20.51 -13.02
CA LEU A 270 -29.09 21.68 -13.89
C LEU A 270 -27.63 21.99 -14.32
N LEU A 271 -26.66 21.81 -13.42
CA LEU A 271 -25.24 21.98 -13.78
C LEU A 271 -24.69 20.80 -14.60
N SER A 272 -25.00 19.56 -14.20
CA SER A 272 -24.37 18.36 -14.75
C SER A 272 -24.95 17.83 -16.06
N ILE A 273 -26.16 18.26 -16.44
CA ILE A 273 -26.78 17.90 -17.74
C ILE A 273 -26.66 19.08 -18.72
N PRO A 274 -27.48 20.15 -18.70
CA PRO A 274 -27.37 21.22 -19.68
C PRO A 274 -26.09 22.06 -19.52
N GLY A 275 -25.57 22.25 -18.31
CA GLY A 275 -24.26 22.90 -18.12
C GLY A 275 -23.10 22.12 -18.74
N PHE A 276 -23.10 20.79 -18.60
CA PHE A 276 -22.14 19.90 -19.27
C PHE A 276 -22.26 19.96 -20.81
N LEU A 277 -23.48 19.97 -21.35
CA LEU A 277 -23.73 20.10 -22.80
C LEU A 277 -23.21 21.43 -23.36
N ILE A 278 -23.41 22.54 -22.64
CA ILE A 278 -22.88 23.87 -22.99
C ILE A 278 -21.34 23.85 -22.98
N ASN A 279 -20.72 23.29 -21.94
CA ASN A 279 -19.27 23.16 -21.85
C ASN A 279 -18.69 22.32 -23.01
N CYS A 280 -19.30 21.17 -23.32
CA CYS A 280 -18.87 20.31 -24.42
C CYS A 280 -18.97 21.02 -25.78
N THR A 281 -20.14 21.58 -26.11
CA THR A 281 -20.37 22.19 -27.43
C THR A 281 -19.46 23.40 -27.67
N LEU A 282 -19.25 24.26 -26.67
CA LEU A 282 -18.31 25.38 -26.77
C LEU A 282 -16.86 24.92 -26.90
N THR A 283 -16.46 23.86 -26.19
CA THR A 283 -15.10 23.28 -26.28
C THR A 283 -14.85 22.61 -27.64
N ALA A 284 -15.86 21.98 -28.24
CA ALA A 284 -15.76 21.42 -29.59
C ALA A 284 -15.66 22.51 -30.67
N VAL A 285 -16.45 23.59 -30.55
CA VAL A 285 -16.33 24.77 -31.44
C VAL A 285 -14.94 25.40 -31.34
N LEU A 286 -14.38 25.53 -30.13
CA LEU A 286 -13.00 25.98 -29.92
C LEU A 286 -12.00 25.07 -30.66
N ALA A 287 -12.08 23.75 -30.46
CA ALA A 287 -11.17 22.80 -31.07
C ALA A 287 -11.21 22.81 -32.61
N VAL A 288 -12.40 22.93 -33.22
CA VAL A 288 -12.55 23.01 -34.69
C VAL A 288 -12.09 24.36 -35.26
N LYS A 289 -12.24 25.46 -34.51
CA LYS A 289 -11.94 26.82 -35.02
C LYS A 289 -10.53 27.33 -34.71
N VAL A 290 -9.88 26.84 -33.65
CA VAL A 290 -8.59 27.36 -33.17
C VAL A 290 -7.42 26.42 -33.50
N TYR A 291 -7.64 25.10 -33.55
CA TYR A 291 -6.55 24.15 -33.80
C TYR A 291 -6.31 23.89 -35.29
N THR A 292 -5.06 24.03 -35.74
CA THR A 292 -4.65 23.74 -37.12
C THR A 292 -4.55 22.24 -37.45
N TYR A 293 -5.14 21.35 -36.65
CA TYR A 293 -5.09 19.90 -36.85
C TYR A 293 -6.17 19.38 -37.82
N ASN A 294 -7.08 20.24 -38.28
CA ASN A 294 -8.24 19.89 -39.12
C ASN A 294 -9.05 18.72 -38.56
N TRP A 295 -9.47 18.84 -37.30
CA TRP A 295 -10.35 17.87 -36.65
C TRP A 295 -11.78 17.99 -37.13
N ASP A 296 -12.39 16.83 -37.36
CA ASP A 296 -13.79 16.65 -37.73
C ASP A 296 -14.68 16.90 -36.50
N TRP A 297 -15.94 17.29 -36.73
CA TRP A 297 -16.85 17.69 -35.63
C TRP A 297 -17.04 16.60 -34.57
N TYR A 298 -17.13 15.33 -34.97
CA TYR A 298 -17.26 14.20 -34.04
C TYR A 298 -15.99 14.00 -33.20
N THR A 299 -14.81 14.06 -33.82
CA THR A 299 -13.50 14.03 -33.13
C THR A 299 -13.37 15.17 -32.12
N ALA A 300 -13.81 16.38 -32.49
CA ALA A 300 -13.81 17.54 -31.59
C ALA A 300 -14.84 17.43 -30.44
N MET A 301 -16.03 16.86 -30.68
CA MET A 301 -17.01 16.56 -29.63
C MET A 301 -16.54 15.44 -28.70
N MET A 302 -15.87 14.41 -29.21
CA MET A 302 -15.23 13.36 -28.41
C MET A 302 -14.13 13.96 -27.51
N PHE A 303 -13.25 14.81 -28.07
CA PHE A 303 -12.25 15.56 -27.30
C PHE A 303 -12.89 16.44 -26.23
N ALA A 304 -13.96 17.16 -26.57
CA ALA A 304 -14.69 17.99 -25.62
C ALA A 304 -15.32 17.15 -24.49
N ALA A 305 -15.85 15.97 -24.77
CA ALA A 305 -16.38 15.06 -23.74
C ALA A 305 -15.29 14.56 -22.78
N ILE A 306 -14.09 14.25 -23.27
CA ILE A 306 -12.92 13.88 -22.45
C ILE A 306 -12.47 15.03 -21.53
N VAL A 307 -12.54 16.26 -22.04
CA VAL A 307 -12.01 17.48 -21.42
C VAL A 307 -13.02 18.24 -20.54
N SER A 308 -14.30 17.88 -20.58
CA SER A 308 -15.40 18.55 -19.85
C SER A 308 -15.73 18.11 -18.40
N PRO A 309 -15.46 16.88 -17.91
CA PRO A 309 -15.78 16.50 -16.53
C PRO A 309 -14.82 17.13 -15.51
N THR A 310 -15.28 17.30 -14.26
CA THR A 310 -14.55 17.98 -13.18
C THR A 310 -14.07 16.97 -12.13
N ASP A 311 -12.85 17.15 -11.62
CA ASP A 311 -12.35 16.39 -10.47
C ASP A 311 -12.57 17.23 -9.18
N PRO A 312 -13.46 16.81 -8.27
CA PRO A 312 -13.82 17.60 -7.10
C PRO A 312 -12.82 17.44 -5.94
N ILE A 313 -11.94 16.42 -5.95
CA ILE A 313 -11.28 15.90 -4.75
C ILE A 313 -10.48 16.99 -4.02
N ILE A 314 -9.76 17.84 -4.75
CA ILE A 314 -8.90 18.87 -4.14
C ILE A 314 -9.71 20.11 -3.72
N SER A 315 -10.68 20.55 -4.52
CA SER A 315 -11.53 21.71 -4.17
C SER A 315 -12.44 21.39 -2.98
N VAL A 316 -12.99 20.18 -2.92
CA VAL A 316 -13.80 19.65 -1.82
C VAL A 316 -13.00 19.46 -0.55
N SER A 317 -11.84 18.82 -0.60
CA SER A 317 -11.05 18.60 0.62
C SER A 317 -10.58 19.92 1.25
N LEU A 318 -10.34 20.97 0.44
CA LEU A 318 -10.12 22.32 0.96
C LEU A 318 -11.37 22.91 1.64
N LEU A 319 -12.55 22.84 1.00
CA LEU A 319 -13.82 23.34 1.56
C LEU A 319 -14.22 22.61 2.86
N ARG A 320 -14.14 21.27 2.88
CA ARG A 320 -14.40 20.43 4.06
C ARG A 320 -13.48 20.78 5.24
N ASN A 321 -12.18 21.03 4.99
CA ASN A 321 -11.25 21.45 6.05
C ASN A 321 -11.61 22.82 6.67
N ILE A 322 -12.01 23.78 5.82
CA ILE A 322 -12.40 25.14 6.22
C ILE A 322 -13.76 25.15 6.95
N GLY A 323 -14.67 24.23 6.62
CA GLY A 323 -16.01 24.15 7.21
C GLY A 323 -17.03 25.11 6.58
N SER A 324 -16.70 25.69 5.42
CA SER A 324 -17.54 26.63 4.69
C SER A 324 -18.68 25.94 3.94
N ALA A 325 -19.91 26.09 4.43
CA ALA A 325 -21.17 25.69 3.78
C ALA A 325 -21.21 24.24 3.23
N LYS A 326 -21.71 23.29 4.03
CA LYS A 326 -21.94 21.88 3.63
C LYS A 326 -22.65 21.79 2.26
N ALA A 327 -23.64 22.65 1.98
CA ALA A 327 -24.34 22.72 0.69
C ALA A 327 -23.47 23.03 -0.55
N LEU A 328 -22.52 23.98 -0.48
CA LEU A 328 -21.64 24.30 -1.62
C LEU A 328 -20.67 23.15 -1.92
N THR A 329 -20.24 22.45 -0.88
CA THR A 329 -19.38 21.28 -1.01
C THR A 329 -20.14 20.15 -1.73
N LEU A 330 -21.34 19.82 -1.25
CA LEU A 330 -22.24 18.83 -1.88
C LEU A 330 -22.60 19.18 -3.33
N LEU A 331 -22.78 20.47 -3.65
CA LEU A 331 -23.06 20.92 -5.02
C LEU A 331 -21.90 20.63 -5.98
N ILE A 332 -20.65 20.85 -5.56
CA ILE A 332 -19.44 20.61 -6.38
C ILE A 332 -19.12 19.11 -6.50
N GLU A 333 -19.34 18.35 -5.43
CA GLU A 333 -19.27 16.88 -5.45
C GLU A 333 -20.31 16.30 -6.43
N GLY A 334 -21.57 16.71 -6.27
CA GLY A 334 -22.69 16.26 -7.11
C GLY A 334 -22.52 16.64 -8.59
N GLU A 335 -22.14 17.89 -8.88
CA GLU A 335 -21.86 18.32 -10.28
C GLU A 335 -20.87 17.37 -10.93
N SER A 336 -19.76 17.10 -10.24
CA SER A 336 -18.65 16.30 -10.75
C SER A 336 -19.02 14.83 -10.94
N LEU A 337 -19.72 14.23 -9.97
CA LEU A 337 -20.19 12.85 -10.07
C LEU A 337 -21.09 12.63 -11.29
N PHE A 338 -22.06 13.52 -11.51
CA PHE A 338 -22.96 13.40 -12.66
C PHE A 338 -22.25 13.78 -13.98
N ASN A 339 -21.28 14.71 -13.96
CA ASN A 339 -20.41 15.00 -15.10
C ASN A 339 -19.58 13.78 -15.55
N ASP A 340 -19.07 12.96 -14.62
CA ASP A 340 -18.36 11.72 -14.95
C ASP A 340 -19.29 10.72 -15.67
N GLY A 341 -20.54 10.62 -15.21
CA GLY A 341 -21.58 9.80 -15.86
C GLY A 341 -22.00 10.29 -17.26
N THR A 342 -22.22 11.60 -17.43
CA THR A 342 -22.62 12.16 -18.74
C THR A 342 -21.46 12.21 -19.74
N SER A 343 -20.23 12.45 -19.27
CA SER A 343 -19.05 12.48 -20.12
C SER A 343 -18.68 11.11 -20.70
N ILE A 344 -18.84 10.00 -19.97
CA ILE A 344 -18.60 8.67 -20.56
C ILE A 344 -19.66 8.32 -21.63
N ILE A 345 -20.95 8.64 -21.43
CA ILE A 345 -21.96 8.49 -22.49
C ILE A 345 -21.55 9.24 -23.75
N MET A 346 -21.18 10.52 -23.61
CA MET A 346 -20.83 11.36 -24.76
C MET A 346 -19.53 10.95 -25.42
N PHE A 347 -18.52 10.56 -24.63
CA PHE A 347 -17.27 10.01 -25.16
C PHE A 347 -17.54 8.79 -26.04
N GLU A 348 -18.35 7.82 -25.59
CA GLU A 348 -18.63 6.63 -26.37
C GLU A 348 -19.44 6.91 -27.63
N ILE A 349 -20.46 7.76 -27.55
CA ILE A 349 -21.28 8.14 -28.72
C ILE A 349 -20.43 8.85 -29.77
N PHE A 350 -19.62 9.83 -29.37
CA PHE A 350 -18.78 10.57 -30.33
C PHE A 350 -17.54 9.81 -30.77
N ARG A 351 -17.04 8.83 -30.00
CA ARG A 351 -16.05 7.84 -30.44
C ARG A 351 -16.61 7.00 -31.57
N ASP A 352 -17.78 6.38 -31.38
CA ASP A 352 -18.38 5.47 -32.38
C ASP A 352 -18.69 6.25 -33.68
N LEU A 353 -19.24 7.47 -33.57
CA LEU A 353 -19.47 8.38 -34.70
C LEU A 353 -18.18 8.93 -35.36
N ALA A 354 -17.04 8.94 -34.67
CA ALA A 354 -15.75 9.37 -35.23
C ALA A 354 -14.96 8.22 -35.89
N ILE A 355 -15.33 6.96 -35.62
CA ILE A 355 -14.74 5.78 -36.28
C ILE A 355 -15.51 5.50 -37.58
N ASP A 356 -16.82 5.29 -37.52
CA ASP A 356 -17.65 4.92 -38.69
C ASP A 356 -18.88 5.84 -38.83
N PRO A 357 -18.74 7.04 -39.45
CA PRO A 357 -19.80 8.05 -39.52
C PRO A 357 -21.05 7.66 -40.34
N TYR A 358 -21.01 6.55 -41.08
CA TYR A 358 -22.03 6.17 -42.07
C TYR A 358 -22.77 4.86 -41.77
N ASP A 359 -22.25 4.01 -40.87
CA ASP A 359 -22.78 2.66 -40.63
C ASP A 359 -23.80 2.62 -39.46
N ILE A 360 -23.85 3.70 -38.65
CA ILE A 360 -24.75 3.79 -37.48
C ILE A 360 -26.16 4.22 -37.92
N ILE A 361 -27.09 3.28 -37.90
CA ILE A 361 -28.52 3.55 -38.14
C ILE A 361 -29.07 4.41 -36.99
N ALA A 362 -29.78 5.49 -37.30
CA ALA A 362 -30.28 6.46 -36.32
C ALA A 362 -31.18 5.84 -35.21
N SER A 363 -31.87 4.72 -35.51
CA SER A 363 -32.64 3.97 -34.52
C SER A 363 -31.76 3.26 -33.48
N GLU A 364 -30.59 2.75 -33.87
CA GLU A 364 -29.64 2.11 -32.94
C GLU A 364 -29.04 3.15 -31.98
N LEU A 365 -28.69 4.34 -32.48
CA LEU A 365 -28.23 5.45 -31.66
C LEU A 365 -29.31 5.91 -30.67
N ALA A 366 -30.58 5.98 -31.11
CA ALA A 366 -31.71 6.30 -30.23
C ALA A 366 -31.92 5.23 -29.14
N ILE A 367 -31.82 3.93 -29.48
CA ILE A 367 -31.91 2.84 -28.51
C ILE A 367 -30.75 2.90 -27.50
N LYS A 368 -29.51 3.09 -27.96
CA LYS A 368 -28.32 3.26 -27.09
C LYS A 368 -28.49 4.46 -26.14
N LEU A 369 -29.02 5.58 -26.61
CA LEU A 369 -29.32 6.76 -25.78
C LEU A 369 -30.37 6.45 -24.70
N VAL A 370 -31.48 5.78 -25.05
CA VAL A 370 -32.53 5.42 -24.09
C VAL A 370 -32.01 4.45 -23.03
N LEU A 371 -31.26 3.41 -23.43
CA LEU A 371 -30.64 2.46 -22.50
C LEU A 371 -29.68 3.15 -21.53
N LYS A 372 -28.78 4.00 -22.04
CA LYS A 372 -27.75 4.67 -21.22
C LYS A 372 -28.30 5.77 -20.31
N ILE A 373 -29.31 6.53 -20.75
CA ILE A 373 -29.86 7.66 -19.98
C ILE A 373 -30.98 7.22 -19.01
N PHE A 374 -31.95 6.41 -19.46
CA PHE A 374 -33.16 6.11 -18.67
C PHE A 374 -33.14 4.73 -18.01
N VAL A 375 -32.63 3.70 -18.71
CA VAL A 375 -32.67 2.32 -18.17
C VAL A 375 -31.52 2.06 -17.19
N SER A 376 -30.36 2.71 -17.38
CA SER A 376 -29.20 2.56 -16.48
C SER A 376 -29.48 3.03 -15.03
N PRO A 377 -30.07 4.22 -14.77
CA PRO A 377 -30.49 4.59 -13.42
C PRO A 377 -31.56 3.66 -12.85
N LEU A 378 -32.53 3.23 -13.66
CA LEU A 378 -33.59 2.33 -13.22
C LEU A 378 -33.03 0.96 -12.78
N PHE A 379 -32.03 0.45 -13.49
CA PHE A 379 -31.32 -0.78 -13.12
C PHE A 379 -30.50 -0.59 -11.82
N GLY A 380 -29.82 0.55 -11.65
CA GLY A 380 -29.13 0.87 -10.40
C GLY A 380 -30.08 0.99 -9.19
N PHE A 381 -31.28 1.55 -9.38
CA PHE A 381 -32.34 1.57 -8.36
C PHE A 381 -32.85 0.16 -8.03
N LEU A 382 -33.04 -0.71 -9.03
CA LEU A 382 -33.44 -2.09 -8.80
C LEU A 382 -32.35 -2.85 -8.03
N MET A 383 -31.08 -2.70 -8.42
CA MET A 383 -29.95 -3.33 -7.75
C MET A 383 -29.78 -2.82 -6.31
N SER A 384 -29.99 -1.52 -6.03
CA SER A 384 -29.91 -1.03 -4.64
C SER A 384 -30.97 -1.66 -3.74
N LYS A 385 -32.19 -1.90 -4.24
CA LYS A 385 -33.22 -2.65 -3.49
C LYS A 385 -32.83 -4.11 -3.24
N VAL A 386 -32.11 -4.75 -4.15
CA VAL A 386 -31.49 -6.07 -3.90
C VAL A 386 -30.42 -5.95 -2.80
N VAL A 387 -29.53 -4.95 -2.85
CA VAL A 387 -28.47 -4.79 -1.83
C VAL A 387 -29.05 -4.53 -0.44
N MET A 388 -30.06 -3.66 -0.32
CA MET A 388 -30.79 -3.40 0.93
C MET A 388 -31.34 -4.69 1.54
N PHE A 389 -31.95 -5.55 0.71
CA PHE A 389 -32.49 -6.83 1.16
C PHE A 389 -31.39 -7.72 1.74
N TRP A 390 -30.28 -7.92 1.02
CA TRP A 390 -29.19 -8.79 1.49
C TRP A 390 -28.46 -8.24 2.73
N LEU A 391 -28.16 -6.93 2.76
CA LEU A 391 -27.53 -6.29 3.93
C LEU A 391 -28.43 -6.38 5.18
N SER A 392 -29.76 -6.35 5.04
CA SER A 392 -30.66 -6.46 6.21
C SER A 392 -30.58 -7.78 6.98
N TYR A 393 -29.98 -8.83 6.40
CA TYR A 393 -29.72 -10.11 7.06
C TYR A 393 -28.29 -10.26 7.63
N ILE A 394 -27.41 -9.30 7.37
CA ILE A 394 -26.01 -9.31 7.83
C ILE A 394 -25.89 -8.28 8.96
N PHE A 395 -25.68 -8.76 10.19
CA PHE A 395 -25.58 -7.89 11.35
C PHE A 395 -24.18 -7.95 11.97
N ASN A 396 -23.44 -6.84 11.82
CA ASN A 396 -22.23 -6.53 12.58
C ASN A 396 -21.01 -7.41 12.22
N ASP A 397 -20.85 -7.77 10.94
CA ASP A 397 -19.62 -8.35 10.39
C ASP A 397 -19.08 -7.50 9.24
N GLY A 398 -18.16 -6.59 9.59
CA GLY A 398 -17.56 -5.65 8.65
C GLY A 398 -16.73 -6.29 7.54
N LEU A 399 -16.31 -7.56 7.65
CA LEU A 399 -15.66 -8.25 6.53
C LEU A 399 -16.69 -8.72 5.50
N ILE A 400 -17.84 -9.22 5.95
CA ILE A 400 -18.95 -9.62 5.06
C ILE A 400 -19.56 -8.37 4.41
N GLU A 401 -19.85 -7.32 5.19
CA GLU A 401 -20.44 -6.07 4.68
C GLU A 401 -19.54 -5.39 3.64
N ILE A 402 -18.22 -5.29 3.87
CA ILE A 402 -17.27 -4.74 2.89
C ILE A 402 -17.15 -5.63 1.65
N THR A 403 -16.95 -6.93 1.81
CA THR A 403 -16.78 -7.84 0.64
C THR A 403 -18.05 -7.90 -0.20
N MET A 404 -19.24 -7.85 0.41
CA MET A 404 -20.52 -7.72 -0.28
C MET A 404 -20.63 -6.38 -1.03
N SER A 405 -20.32 -5.24 -0.40
CA SER A 405 -20.40 -3.91 -1.05
C SER A 405 -19.52 -3.84 -2.30
N LEU A 406 -18.31 -4.39 -2.24
CA LEU A 406 -17.40 -4.45 -3.37
C LEU A 406 -17.93 -5.41 -4.44
N ALA A 407 -18.32 -6.64 -4.07
CA ALA A 407 -18.79 -7.66 -5.00
C ALA A 407 -20.04 -7.19 -5.78
N ILE A 408 -21.08 -6.69 -5.10
CA ILE A 408 -22.32 -6.31 -5.78
C ILE A 408 -22.11 -5.11 -6.70
N THR A 409 -21.19 -4.20 -6.37
CA THR A 409 -20.93 -3.05 -7.24
C THR A 409 -20.25 -3.46 -8.55
N TYR A 410 -19.28 -4.40 -8.50
CA TYR A 410 -18.71 -5.00 -9.71
C TYR A 410 -19.74 -5.82 -10.51
N ILE A 411 -20.64 -6.55 -9.84
CA ILE A 411 -21.73 -7.30 -10.49
C ILE A 411 -22.69 -6.33 -11.21
N THR A 412 -23.10 -5.25 -10.55
CA THR A 412 -23.96 -4.19 -11.10
C THR A 412 -23.34 -3.55 -12.34
N PHE A 413 -22.04 -3.21 -12.26
CA PHE A 413 -21.29 -2.66 -13.39
C PHE A 413 -21.29 -3.61 -14.59
N TYR A 414 -20.87 -4.87 -14.40
CA TYR A 414 -20.71 -5.81 -15.51
C TYR A 414 -22.04 -6.27 -16.12
N ILE A 415 -23.11 -6.44 -15.33
CA ILE A 415 -24.44 -6.77 -15.87
C ILE A 415 -24.99 -5.62 -16.70
N ALA A 416 -24.83 -4.37 -16.26
CA ALA A 416 -25.26 -3.21 -17.02
C ALA A 416 -24.51 -3.07 -18.36
N GLU A 417 -23.18 -3.16 -18.34
CA GLU A 417 -22.35 -3.13 -19.56
C GLU A 417 -22.73 -4.27 -20.53
N TRP A 418 -23.00 -5.48 -20.02
CA TRP A 418 -23.41 -6.63 -20.84
C TRP A 418 -24.78 -6.43 -21.51
N LEU A 419 -25.68 -5.69 -20.86
CA LEU A 419 -27.00 -5.31 -21.40
C LEU A 419 -26.97 -4.04 -22.28
N GLY A 420 -25.78 -3.49 -22.57
CA GLY A 420 -25.63 -2.25 -23.36
C GLY A 420 -26.03 -0.96 -22.62
N MET A 421 -26.30 -1.06 -21.32
CA MET A 421 -26.51 0.06 -20.40
C MET A 421 -25.15 0.64 -19.96
N SER A 422 -25.16 1.82 -19.32
CA SER A 422 -23.95 2.37 -18.71
C SER A 422 -23.70 1.70 -17.35
N GLY A 423 -22.61 0.94 -17.23
CA GLY A 423 -22.18 0.37 -15.95
C GLY A 423 -21.87 1.46 -14.93
N VAL A 424 -21.25 2.56 -15.38
CA VAL A 424 -20.98 3.76 -14.58
C VAL A 424 -22.26 4.29 -13.94
N ILE A 425 -23.28 4.65 -14.73
CA ILE A 425 -24.51 5.27 -14.19
C ILE A 425 -25.35 4.28 -13.36
N SER A 426 -25.30 3.00 -13.69
CA SER A 426 -25.96 1.95 -12.89
C SER A 426 -25.34 1.85 -11.50
N VAL A 427 -24.02 1.92 -11.40
CA VAL A 427 -23.30 2.04 -10.12
C VAL A 427 -23.57 3.39 -9.45
N THR A 428 -23.66 4.48 -10.21
CA THR A 428 -23.97 5.83 -9.69
C THR A 428 -25.32 5.86 -8.97
N MET A 429 -26.37 5.28 -9.56
CA MET A 429 -27.68 5.23 -8.91
C MET A 429 -27.73 4.21 -7.76
N LEU A 430 -26.93 3.12 -7.82
CA LEU A 430 -26.79 2.18 -6.72
C LEU A 430 -26.24 2.87 -5.46
N GLY A 431 -25.07 3.51 -5.54
CA GLY A 431 -24.42 4.07 -4.35
C GLY A 431 -25.15 5.27 -3.74
N LEU A 432 -25.77 6.13 -4.56
CA LEU A 432 -26.64 7.22 -4.08
C LEU A 432 -27.84 6.74 -3.24
N LEU A 433 -28.25 5.47 -3.39
CA LEU A 433 -29.37 4.89 -2.65
C LEU A 433 -28.93 4.05 -1.44
N LEU A 434 -27.64 3.70 -1.33
CA LEU A 434 -27.11 2.96 -0.18
C LEU A 434 -27.00 3.80 1.10
N ASP A 435 -27.04 5.13 0.99
CA ASP A 435 -27.23 6.06 2.13
C ASP A 435 -28.53 5.77 2.91
N THR A 436 -29.56 5.19 2.27
CA THR A 436 -30.79 4.77 2.96
C THR A 436 -30.66 3.49 3.79
N VAL A 437 -29.44 2.96 3.98
CA VAL A 437 -29.14 1.76 4.76
C VAL A 437 -28.42 2.13 6.06
N ASN A 438 -29.03 1.80 7.19
CA ASN A 438 -28.40 1.90 8.50
C ASN A 438 -27.27 0.85 8.65
N PHE A 439 -26.06 1.19 8.23
CA PHE A 439 -24.86 0.43 8.59
C PHE A 439 -24.60 0.48 10.10
N SER A 440 -23.79 -0.46 10.60
CA SER A 440 -23.28 -0.37 11.98
C SER A 440 -22.28 0.80 12.08
N PRO A 441 -22.38 1.73 13.05
CA PRO A 441 -21.52 2.92 13.11
C PRO A 441 -20.01 2.62 13.20
N GLU A 442 -19.63 1.47 13.77
CA GLU A 442 -18.23 1.04 13.79
C GLU A 442 -17.73 0.58 12.40
N ILE A 443 -18.63 0.00 11.59
CA ILE A 443 -18.32 -0.51 10.26
C ILE A 443 -18.38 0.61 9.22
N GLU A 444 -19.35 1.52 9.30
CA GLU A 444 -19.51 2.68 8.41
C GLU A 444 -18.21 3.50 8.30
N VAL A 445 -17.66 3.91 9.44
CA VAL A 445 -16.40 4.68 9.51
C VAL A 445 -15.21 3.90 8.94
N PHE A 446 -15.21 2.57 9.06
CA PHE A 446 -14.15 1.71 8.50
C PHE A 446 -14.32 1.52 6.98
N LEU A 447 -15.56 1.36 6.51
CA LEU A 447 -15.93 1.16 5.11
C LEU A 447 -15.67 2.43 4.29
N LEU A 448 -15.99 3.62 4.82
CA LEU A 448 -15.62 4.91 4.22
C LEU A 448 -14.09 5.03 4.06
N ARG A 449 -13.33 4.80 5.15
CA ARG A 449 -11.85 4.83 5.14
C ARG A 449 -11.24 3.80 4.17
N PHE A 450 -11.90 2.66 3.96
CA PHE A 450 -11.49 1.63 3.00
C PHE A 450 -11.67 2.09 1.55
N TRP A 451 -12.80 2.71 1.20
CA TRP A 451 -13.02 3.26 -0.14
C TRP A 451 -12.09 4.45 -0.44
N GLU A 452 -11.89 5.37 0.52
CA GLU A 452 -10.91 6.47 0.39
C GLU A 452 -9.50 5.94 0.02
N MET A 453 -9.05 4.87 0.68
CA MET A 453 -7.77 4.21 0.41
C MET A 453 -7.71 3.62 -1.01
N LEU A 454 -8.78 2.99 -1.49
CA LEU A 454 -8.85 2.45 -2.85
C LEU A 454 -8.75 3.55 -3.91
N THR A 455 -9.40 4.70 -3.70
CA THR A 455 -9.21 5.90 -4.57
C THR A 455 -7.75 6.28 -4.66
N TYR A 456 -7.11 6.43 -3.50
CA TYR A 456 -5.80 7.04 -3.43
C TYR A 456 -4.79 6.18 -4.20
N LEU A 457 -4.87 4.87 -4.01
CA LEU A 457 -4.08 3.89 -4.76
C LEU A 457 -4.38 3.95 -6.27
N ALA A 458 -5.65 3.99 -6.66
CA ALA A 458 -6.03 3.89 -8.06
C ALA A 458 -5.84 5.19 -8.87
N ASN A 459 -6.07 6.36 -8.27
CA ASN A 459 -5.70 7.65 -8.87
C ASN A 459 -4.18 7.76 -9.00
N THR A 460 -3.40 7.34 -7.99
CA THR A 460 -1.94 7.24 -8.09
C THR A 460 -1.52 6.35 -9.26
N LEU A 461 -2.20 5.21 -9.46
CA LEU A 461 -1.96 4.32 -10.59
C LEU A 461 -2.26 4.98 -11.95
N ILE A 462 -3.40 5.68 -12.10
CA ILE A 462 -3.73 6.43 -13.34
C ILE A 462 -2.63 7.45 -13.66
N PHE A 463 -2.25 8.29 -12.71
CA PHE A 463 -1.24 9.33 -12.95
C PHE A 463 0.14 8.74 -13.32
N ILE A 464 0.53 7.61 -12.71
CA ILE A 464 1.78 6.91 -13.07
C ILE A 464 1.69 6.31 -14.48
N ILE A 465 0.63 5.55 -14.79
CA ILE A 465 0.47 4.92 -16.12
C ILE A 465 0.44 5.99 -17.21
N VAL A 466 -0.39 7.03 -17.06
CA VAL A 466 -0.55 8.07 -18.06
C VAL A 466 0.74 8.90 -18.20
N GLY A 467 1.46 9.18 -17.10
CA GLY A 467 2.77 9.81 -17.14
C GLY A 467 3.81 9.01 -17.96
N VAL A 468 3.83 7.68 -17.79
CA VAL A 468 4.71 6.78 -18.57
C VAL A 468 4.31 6.73 -20.05
N VAL A 469 3.03 6.59 -20.36
CA VAL A 469 2.54 6.55 -21.77
C VAL A 469 2.81 7.87 -22.49
N ILE A 470 2.69 9.02 -21.81
CA ILE A 470 3.09 10.32 -22.37
C ILE A 470 4.60 10.37 -22.63
N ALA A 471 5.42 9.94 -21.66
CA ALA A 471 6.87 9.89 -21.79
C ALA A 471 7.33 9.03 -22.97
N GLU A 472 6.73 7.86 -23.16
CA GLU A 472 7.07 6.90 -24.22
C GLU A 472 6.57 7.34 -25.61
N ARG A 473 5.34 7.88 -25.73
CA ARG A 473 4.66 8.04 -27.03
C ARG A 473 4.42 9.48 -27.48
N SER A 474 4.41 10.45 -26.57
CA SER A 474 4.02 11.83 -26.89
C SER A 474 5.19 12.81 -27.04
N PHE A 475 6.30 12.61 -26.31
CA PHE A 475 7.44 13.54 -26.34
C PHE A 475 8.12 13.64 -27.72
N GLU A 476 8.25 12.54 -28.46
CA GLU A 476 8.81 12.53 -29.83
C GLU A 476 7.97 13.36 -30.84
N HIS A 477 6.71 13.64 -30.51
CA HIS A 477 5.72 14.28 -31.39
C HIS A 477 5.34 15.70 -30.92
N LEU A 478 6.11 16.28 -29.99
CA LEU A 478 5.86 17.58 -29.37
C LEU A 478 6.39 18.74 -30.23
N ALA A 479 5.48 19.52 -30.80
CA ALA A 479 5.77 20.78 -31.47
C ALA A 479 5.53 21.97 -30.52
N VAL A 480 6.26 23.08 -30.71
CA VAL A 480 6.11 24.30 -29.90
C VAL A 480 4.66 24.82 -29.93
N ASN A 481 3.98 24.69 -31.07
CA ASN A 481 2.57 25.06 -31.24
C ASN A 481 1.65 24.27 -30.29
N ASP A 482 1.94 23.01 -29.99
CA ASP A 482 1.11 22.20 -29.08
C ASP A 482 1.09 22.81 -27.67
N GLY A 483 2.25 23.26 -27.18
CA GLY A 483 2.38 23.92 -25.88
C GLY A 483 1.59 25.23 -25.81
N PHE A 484 1.59 26.01 -26.90
CA PHE A 484 0.73 27.19 -27.01
C PHE A 484 -0.76 26.82 -26.98
N TYR A 485 -1.18 25.79 -27.72
CA TYR A 485 -2.57 25.33 -27.73
C TYR A 485 -3.04 24.80 -26.37
N ILE A 486 -2.17 24.15 -25.57
CA ILE A 486 -2.48 23.73 -24.19
C ILE A 486 -2.78 24.93 -23.29
N VAL A 487 -1.99 26.01 -23.40
CA VAL A 487 -2.21 27.25 -22.63
C VAL A 487 -3.50 27.96 -23.08
N VAL A 488 -3.75 28.04 -24.39
CA VAL A 488 -5.00 28.60 -24.94
C VAL A 488 -6.22 27.79 -24.45
N LEU A 489 -6.14 26.46 -24.48
CA LEU A 489 -7.20 25.57 -23.97
C LEU A 489 -7.48 25.81 -22.49
N TYR A 490 -6.44 25.92 -21.66
CA TYR A 490 -6.58 26.21 -20.23
C TYR A 490 -7.36 27.51 -19.97
N PHE A 491 -7.00 28.62 -20.63
CA PHE A 491 -7.74 29.88 -20.47
C PHE A 491 -9.16 29.79 -21.03
N ALA A 492 -9.33 29.17 -22.21
CA ALA A 492 -10.64 29.02 -22.85
C ALA A 492 -11.61 28.20 -22.00
N LEU A 493 -11.17 27.10 -21.36
CA LEU A 493 -12.04 26.28 -20.50
C LEU A 493 -12.53 27.04 -19.26
N ASN A 494 -11.68 27.86 -18.63
CA ASN A 494 -12.08 28.72 -17.52
C ASN A 494 -13.11 29.78 -17.97
N ILE A 495 -12.95 30.35 -19.17
CA ILE A 495 -13.92 31.30 -19.77
C ILE A 495 -15.23 30.61 -20.13
N ILE A 496 -15.19 29.41 -20.72
CA ILE A 496 -16.38 28.60 -21.05
C ILE A 496 -17.17 28.28 -19.78
N ARG A 497 -16.49 27.87 -18.69
CA ARG A 497 -17.13 27.60 -17.39
C ARG A 497 -17.72 28.85 -16.74
N LEU A 498 -17.07 30.01 -16.87
CA LEU A 498 -17.61 31.32 -16.47
C LEU A 498 -18.90 31.65 -17.23
N VAL A 499 -18.91 31.49 -18.56
CA VAL A 499 -20.10 31.73 -19.41
C VAL A 499 -21.23 30.77 -19.05
N MET A 500 -20.95 29.47 -18.90
CA MET A 500 -21.93 28.46 -18.48
C MET A 500 -22.60 28.82 -17.15
N ILE A 501 -21.79 29.19 -16.13
CA ILE A 501 -22.32 29.54 -14.80
C ILE A 501 -23.08 30.87 -14.82
N ILE A 502 -22.68 31.86 -15.63
CA ILE A 502 -23.47 33.10 -15.84
C ILE A 502 -24.83 32.79 -16.48
N VAL A 503 -24.89 31.90 -17.48
CA VAL A 503 -26.13 31.52 -18.17
C VAL A 503 -27.11 30.77 -17.26
N LEU A 504 -26.61 29.92 -16.35
CA LEU A 504 -27.46 29.16 -15.42
C LEU A 504 -27.77 29.89 -14.10
N SER A 505 -26.99 30.92 -13.73
CA SER A 505 -27.17 31.72 -12.51
C SER A 505 -28.62 32.24 -12.27
N PRO A 506 -29.39 32.72 -13.28
CA PRO A 506 -30.77 33.18 -13.08
C PRO A 506 -31.76 32.07 -12.69
N LEU A 507 -31.40 30.80 -12.91
CA LEU A 507 -32.17 29.62 -12.52
C LEU A 507 -31.66 29.09 -11.16
N LEU A 508 -30.34 28.95 -11.01
CA LEU A 508 -29.70 28.50 -9.76
C LEU A 508 -29.98 29.43 -8.56
N SER A 509 -30.20 30.73 -8.80
CA SER A 509 -30.60 31.69 -7.76
C SER A 509 -32.08 31.61 -7.35
N ARG A 510 -32.89 30.80 -8.05
CA ARG A 510 -34.34 30.59 -7.79
C ARG A 510 -34.68 29.19 -7.28
N ILE A 511 -33.72 28.27 -7.30
CA ILE A 511 -33.87 26.84 -6.99
C ILE A 511 -33.04 26.51 -5.75
N GLY A 512 -33.32 25.37 -5.10
CA GLY A 512 -32.37 24.73 -4.19
C GLY A 512 -32.04 25.47 -2.90
N TYR A 513 -30.77 25.87 -2.73
CA TYR A 513 -30.24 26.53 -1.53
C TYR A 513 -29.97 28.03 -1.73
N GLY A 514 -30.08 28.56 -2.95
CA GLY A 514 -29.91 29.97 -3.26
C GLY A 514 -28.48 30.32 -3.68
N PHE A 515 -28.20 30.17 -4.97
CA PHE A 515 -26.89 30.42 -5.56
C PHE A 515 -26.52 31.91 -5.56
N ASN A 516 -25.38 32.26 -4.95
CA ASN A 516 -24.88 33.64 -4.82
C ASN A 516 -23.52 33.84 -5.52
N TRP A 517 -23.11 35.09 -5.75
CA TRP A 517 -21.87 35.43 -6.48
C TRP A 517 -20.59 34.84 -5.86
N ARG A 518 -20.52 34.68 -4.52
CA ARG A 518 -19.35 34.05 -3.88
C ARG A 518 -19.30 32.57 -4.20
N TRP A 519 -20.45 31.89 -4.17
CA TRP A 519 -20.57 30.49 -4.59
C TRP A 519 -20.25 30.33 -6.08
N ALA A 520 -20.78 31.19 -6.94
CA ALA A 520 -20.45 31.22 -8.37
C ALA A 520 -18.93 31.34 -8.60
N SER A 521 -18.27 32.26 -7.91
CA SER A 521 -16.81 32.45 -7.98
C SER A 521 -16.04 31.19 -7.61
N VAL A 522 -16.48 30.48 -6.55
CA VAL A 522 -15.88 29.20 -6.13
C VAL A 522 -16.17 28.10 -7.15
N SER A 523 -17.41 27.94 -7.62
CA SER A 523 -17.81 26.92 -8.59
C SER A 523 -17.13 27.07 -9.95
N ILE A 524 -16.80 28.30 -10.37
CA ILE A 524 -15.98 28.53 -11.57
C ILE A 524 -14.56 28.00 -11.35
N TRP A 525 -13.90 28.44 -10.27
CA TRP A 525 -12.50 28.11 -10.01
C TRP A 525 -12.27 26.65 -9.60
N SER A 526 -13.28 26.01 -8.99
CA SER A 526 -13.28 24.60 -8.59
C SER A 526 -13.35 23.62 -9.77
N GLY A 527 -13.40 24.11 -11.02
CA GLY A 527 -13.35 23.33 -12.26
C GLY A 527 -12.00 22.66 -12.55
N ILE A 528 -11.39 22.07 -11.51
CA ILE A 528 -10.14 21.30 -11.59
C ILE A 528 -10.40 20.05 -12.44
N ARG A 529 -9.36 19.58 -13.14
CA ARG A 529 -9.40 18.42 -14.03
C ARG A 529 -8.40 17.40 -13.52
N GLY A 530 -8.73 16.12 -13.62
CA GLY A 530 -7.98 15.08 -12.92
C GLY A 530 -8.10 13.69 -13.54
N ALA A 531 -8.11 12.67 -12.67
CA ALA A 531 -7.83 11.29 -13.09
C ALA A 531 -8.86 10.73 -14.09
N PHE A 532 -10.12 11.14 -14.01
CA PHE A 532 -11.19 10.68 -14.91
C PHE A 532 -10.97 11.11 -16.37
N SER A 533 -10.66 12.38 -16.61
CA SER A 533 -10.31 12.89 -17.97
C SER A 533 -9.09 12.17 -18.56
N LEU A 534 -8.07 11.89 -17.75
CA LEU A 534 -6.89 11.13 -18.21
C LEU A 534 -7.26 9.69 -18.61
N ASN A 535 -8.18 9.06 -17.89
CA ASN A 535 -8.66 7.71 -18.19
C ASN A 535 -9.46 7.67 -19.51
N LEU A 536 -10.37 8.63 -19.73
CA LEU A 536 -11.07 8.76 -21.02
C LEU A 536 -10.10 9.07 -22.19
N ALA A 537 -9.06 9.87 -21.96
CA ALA A 537 -8.02 10.11 -22.99
C ALA A 537 -7.23 8.84 -23.34
N LEU A 538 -6.95 7.97 -22.34
CA LEU A 538 -6.32 6.68 -22.57
C LEU A 538 -7.26 5.71 -23.32
N MET A 539 -8.56 5.71 -23.02
CA MET A 539 -9.56 4.96 -23.80
C MET A 539 -9.65 5.45 -25.25
N ALA A 540 -9.58 6.76 -25.50
CA ALA A 540 -9.54 7.32 -26.84
C ALA A 540 -8.28 6.85 -27.61
N PHE A 541 -7.13 6.86 -26.95
CA PHE A 541 -5.87 6.35 -27.51
C PHE A 541 -5.95 4.86 -27.88
N GLN A 542 -6.53 4.03 -27.01
CA GLN A 542 -6.68 2.58 -27.21
C GLN A 542 -7.71 2.18 -28.29
N SER A 543 -8.66 3.05 -28.66
CA SER A 543 -9.75 2.72 -29.59
C SER A 543 -9.27 2.22 -30.97
N GLU A 544 -9.53 0.96 -31.32
CA GLU A 544 -9.18 0.42 -32.64
C GLU A 544 -10.16 0.99 -33.69
N GLY A 545 -9.64 1.58 -34.78
CA GLY A 545 -10.44 2.21 -35.85
C GLY A 545 -10.28 3.74 -36.00
N LEU A 546 -9.94 4.46 -34.92
CA LEU A 546 -9.83 5.93 -34.98
C LEU A 546 -8.58 6.36 -35.78
N ASP A 547 -8.80 6.81 -37.02
CA ASP A 547 -7.74 6.97 -38.03
C ASP A 547 -6.85 8.22 -37.80
N LYS A 548 -5.61 8.14 -38.29
CA LYS A 548 -4.46 9.02 -38.00
C LYS A 548 -3.95 8.86 -36.55
N VAL A 549 -2.80 8.20 -36.41
CA VAL A 549 -2.02 8.10 -35.13
C VAL A 549 -1.80 9.48 -34.47
N THR A 550 -1.68 10.53 -35.28
CA THR A 550 -1.52 11.91 -34.80
C THR A 550 -2.70 12.40 -33.97
N VAL A 551 -3.95 12.06 -34.31
CA VAL A 551 -5.14 12.52 -33.57
C VAL A 551 -5.11 11.98 -32.14
N LYS A 552 -4.86 10.68 -31.98
CA LYS A 552 -4.74 10.01 -30.68
C LYS A 552 -3.66 10.62 -29.80
N ASN A 553 -2.45 10.82 -30.35
CA ASN A 553 -1.33 11.42 -29.63
C ASN A 553 -1.65 12.86 -29.19
N LYS A 554 -2.29 13.68 -30.05
CA LYS A 554 -2.67 15.05 -29.69
C LYS A 554 -3.79 15.10 -28.65
N ILE A 555 -4.79 14.21 -28.71
CA ILE A 555 -5.86 14.13 -27.69
C ILE A 555 -5.27 13.81 -26.30
N LEU A 556 -4.37 12.82 -26.22
CA LEU A 556 -3.69 12.46 -24.97
C LEU A 556 -2.81 13.60 -24.44
N LEU A 557 -2.02 14.23 -25.32
CA LEU A 557 -1.15 15.36 -24.99
C LEU A 557 -1.94 16.59 -24.49
N HIS A 558 -2.98 17.01 -25.20
CA HIS A 558 -3.77 18.19 -24.83
C HIS A 558 -4.54 17.97 -23.53
N THR A 559 -5.13 16.78 -23.34
CA THR A 559 -5.85 16.47 -22.09
C THR A 559 -4.90 16.44 -20.88
N SER A 560 -3.72 15.82 -21.03
CA SER A 560 -2.75 15.70 -19.93
C SER A 560 -2.07 17.02 -19.58
N GLY A 561 -1.65 17.81 -20.58
CA GLY A 561 -1.11 19.16 -20.34
C GLY A 561 -2.13 20.08 -19.65
N MET A 562 -3.40 19.99 -20.06
CA MET A 562 -4.49 20.72 -19.43
C MET A 562 -4.72 20.30 -17.96
N VAL A 563 -4.76 18.99 -17.68
CA VAL A 563 -4.88 18.46 -16.31
C VAL A 563 -3.73 18.97 -15.44
N VAL A 564 -2.48 18.90 -15.90
CA VAL A 564 -1.30 19.42 -15.19
C VAL A 564 -1.44 20.93 -14.90
N LEU A 565 -1.91 21.75 -15.84
CA LEU A 565 -2.12 23.18 -15.61
C LEU A 565 -3.22 23.46 -14.57
N THR A 566 -4.36 22.76 -14.61
CA THR A 566 -5.42 22.98 -13.60
C THR A 566 -5.01 22.52 -12.19
N LEU A 567 -4.24 21.43 -12.08
CA LEU A 567 -3.69 20.95 -10.82
C LEU A 567 -2.59 21.89 -10.27
N LEU A 568 -1.78 22.50 -11.13
CA LEU A 568 -0.73 23.42 -10.71
C LEU A 568 -1.28 24.80 -10.35
N ILE A 569 -2.21 25.35 -11.15
CA ILE A 569 -2.72 26.72 -11.02
C ILE A 569 -3.97 26.78 -10.15
N ASN A 570 -5.10 26.18 -10.56
CA ASN A 570 -6.37 26.32 -9.85
C ASN A 570 -6.29 25.76 -8.42
N ALA A 571 -5.72 24.57 -8.24
CA ALA A 571 -5.69 23.91 -6.93
C ALA A 571 -4.85 24.66 -5.88
N THR A 572 -3.71 25.26 -6.28
CA THR A 572 -2.86 26.04 -5.37
C THR A 572 -3.52 27.38 -5.01
N THR A 573 -4.04 28.08 -6.01
CA THR A 573 -4.69 29.40 -5.86
C THR A 573 -6.08 29.36 -5.20
N MET A 574 -6.76 28.21 -5.20
CA MET A 574 -8.05 28.01 -4.51
C MET A 574 -8.02 28.46 -3.05
N THR A 575 -6.91 28.17 -2.34
CA THR A 575 -6.74 28.57 -0.93
C THR A 575 -6.64 30.08 -0.71
N TRP A 576 -6.19 30.82 -1.73
CA TRP A 576 -6.13 32.29 -1.73
C TRP A 576 -7.49 32.88 -2.10
N LEU A 577 -8.19 32.31 -3.09
CA LEU A 577 -9.54 32.72 -3.48
C LEU A 577 -10.55 32.60 -2.31
N LEU A 578 -10.53 31.49 -1.57
CA LEU A 578 -11.45 31.28 -0.44
C LEU A 578 -11.21 32.29 0.71
N LYS A 579 -9.96 32.71 0.92
CA LYS A 579 -9.62 33.80 1.86
C LYS A 579 -10.12 35.15 1.34
N LEU A 580 -9.92 35.45 0.06
CA LEU A 580 -10.37 36.70 -0.57
C LEU A 580 -11.89 36.87 -0.53
N LEU A 581 -12.65 35.77 -0.59
CA LEU A 581 -14.11 35.75 -0.53
C LEU A 581 -14.68 35.80 0.91
N GLY A 582 -13.83 35.83 1.94
CA GLY A 582 -14.25 35.81 3.36
C GLY A 582 -14.97 34.53 3.77
N LEU A 583 -14.64 33.39 3.14
CA LEU A 583 -15.25 32.09 3.44
C LEU A 583 -14.48 31.30 4.52
N CYS A 584 -13.32 31.80 4.94
CA CYS A 584 -12.44 31.17 5.93
C CYS A 584 -12.67 31.64 7.39
N ASP A 585 -13.54 32.63 7.61
CA ASP A 585 -13.69 33.28 8.91
C ASP A 585 -14.64 32.51 9.84
N ILE A 586 -14.07 31.90 10.88
CA ILE A 586 -14.83 31.12 11.87
C ILE A 586 -15.65 32.07 12.76
N SER A 587 -16.97 31.95 12.64
CA SER A 587 -17.97 32.70 13.40
C SER A 587 -17.70 32.68 14.91
N ALA A 588 -17.93 33.82 15.59
CA ALA A 588 -17.68 33.95 17.02
C ALA A 588 -18.43 32.90 17.89
N PRO A 589 -19.68 32.49 17.60
CA PRO A 589 -20.35 31.44 18.38
C PRO A 589 -19.65 30.08 18.31
N LYS A 590 -19.26 29.60 17.11
CA LYS A 590 -18.48 28.34 16.98
C LYS A 590 -17.13 28.43 17.69
N ARG A 591 -16.50 29.61 17.69
CA ARG A 591 -15.25 29.88 18.42
C ARG A 591 -15.43 29.73 19.94
N MET A 592 -16.52 30.27 20.49
CA MET A 592 -16.85 30.20 21.91
C MET A 592 -17.28 28.78 22.34
N ALA A 593 -18.02 28.06 21.49
CA ALA A 593 -18.40 26.66 21.73
C ALA A 593 -17.15 25.74 21.80
N MET A 594 -16.25 25.86 20.82
CA MET A 594 -14.97 25.15 20.80
C MET A 594 -14.12 25.46 22.06
N TYR A 595 -14.04 26.73 22.44
CA TYR A 595 -13.34 27.14 23.67
C TYR A 595 -13.93 26.48 24.94
N SER A 596 -15.25 26.52 25.11
CA SER A 596 -15.95 25.88 26.24
C SER A 596 -15.77 24.36 26.26
N ALA A 597 -15.74 23.71 25.09
CA ALA A 597 -15.45 22.29 24.96
C ALA A 597 -14.02 21.95 25.39
N VAL A 598 -13.02 22.70 24.92
CA VAL A 598 -11.61 22.46 25.28
C VAL A 598 -11.35 22.70 26.77
N GLN A 599 -12.00 23.69 27.41
CA GLN A 599 -11.86 23.89 28.85
C GLN A 599 -12.45 22.73 29.66
N ARG A 600 -13.61 22.18 29.28
CA ARG A 600 -14.15 20.96 29.94
C ARG A 600 -13.24 19.74 29.77
N VAL A 601 -12.57 19.61 28.63
CA VAL A 601 -11.57 18.55 28.41
C VAL A 601 -10.33 18.76 29.30
N ARG A 602 -9.89 20.00 29.52
CA ARG A 602 -8.80 20.34 30.47
C ARG A 602 -9.18 20.12 31.94
N ASP A 603 -10.40 20.46 32.34
CA ASP A 603 -10.91 20.12 33.66
C ASP A 603 -10.91 18.60 33.86
N SER A 604 -11.26 17.82 32.83
CA SER A 604 -11.15 16.35 32.85
C SER A 604 -9.68 15.88 32.89
N GLU A 605 -8.76 16.53 32.18
CA GLU A 605 -7.31 16.27 32.23
C GLU A 605 -6.77 16.43 33.67
N GLU A 606 -7.01 17.58 34.32
CA GLU A 606 -6.53 17.87 35.69
C GLU A 606 -7.16 16.94 36.74
N ASN A 607 -8.48 16.72 36.68
CA ASN A 607 -9.17 15.82 37.59
C ASN A 607 -8.69 14.37 37.44
N THR A 608 -8.46 13.89 36.21
CA THR A 608 -7.96 12.53 35.98
C THR A 608 -6.50 12.39 36.42
N PHE A 609 -5.65 13.39 36.19
CA PHE A 609 -4.25 13.35 36.66
C PHE A 609 -4.13 13.35 38.19
N SER A 610 -4.92 14.17 38.90
CA SER A 610 -4.90 14.19 40.37
C SER A 610 -5.38 12.86 40.98
N MET A 611 -6.42 12.25 40.41
CA MET A 611 -6.86 10.90 40.78
C MET A 611 -5.76 9.83 40.54
N LEU A 612 -5.08 9.88 39.40
CA LEU A 612 -4.04 8.89 39.06
C LEU A 612 -2.76 9.03 39.89
N LYS A 613 -2.41 10.24 40.35
CA LYS A 613 -1.27 10.47 41.26
C LYS A 613 -1.47 9.85 42.66
N ILE A 614 -2.70 9.49 43.02
CA ILE A 614 -3.05 8.82 44.28
C ILE A 614 -2.98 7.27 44.14
N ASP A 615 -2.93 6.72 42.91
CA ASP A 615 -2.82 5.27 42.71
C ASP A 615 -1.45 4.72 43.15
N ARG A 616 -1.47 3.84 44.16
CA ARG A 616 -0.33 3.03 44.65
C ARG A 616 0.47 2.38 43.52
N PHE A 617 -0.18 1.97 42.43
CA PHE A 617 0.45 1.30 41.29
C PHE A 617 0.93 2.25 40.17
N LEU A 618 0.90 3.58 40.38
CA LEU A 618 1.39 4.60 39.45
C LEU A 618 2.34 5.63 40.10
N ALA A 619 2.55 5.61 41.42
CA ALA A 619 3.37 6.59 42.15
C ALA A 619 4.76 6.89 41.52
N ASP A 620 5.44 5.87 40.99
CA ASP A 620 6.75 5.93 40.34
C ASP A 620 6.70 6.20 38.81
N ALA A 621 5.54 6.58 38.25
CA ALA A 621 5.42 7.03 36.87
C ALA A 621 6.10 8.39 36.63
N ASN A 622 6.52 8.65 35.39
CA ASN A 622 7.11 9.94 35.03
C ASN A 622 6.02 10.96 34.65
N TRP A 623 5.39 11.55 35.67
CA TRP A 623 4.31 12.54 35.50
C TRP A 623 4.73 13.76 34.68
N ASN A 624 5.97 14.24 34.88
CA ASN A 624 6.60 15.30 34.07
C ASN A 624 6.64 15.01 32.55
N MET A 625 6.71 13.73 32.16
CA MET A 625 6.61 13.29 30.77
C MET A 625 5.15 13.09 30.34
N ALA A 626 4.29 12.60 31.23
CA ALA A 626 2.87 12.39 30.94
C ALA A 626 2.13 13.72 30.66
N GLU A 627 2.27 14.71 31.55
CA GLU A 627 1.65 16.04 31.41
C GLU A 627 2.15 16.82 30.19
N LYS A 628 3.35 16.50 29.66
CA LYS A 628 3.85 17.08 28.40
C LYS A 628 3.27 16.40 27.16
N ILE A 629 2.80 15.17 27.29
CA ILE A 629 2.27 14.37 26.17
C ILE A 629 0.75 14.52 26.03
N VAL A 630 -0.01 14.60 27.13
CA VAL A 630 -1.48 14.76 27.10
C VAL A 630 -1.89 16.11 26.53
N LYS A 631 -1.69 17.22 27.25
CA LYS A 631 -1.94 18.62 26.86
C LYS A 631 -2.36 18.87 25.42
N ILE A 632 -3.65 19.17 25.25
CA ILE A 632 -4.26 19.58 24.00
C ILE A 632 -4.15 21.11 23.85
N ALA A 633 -3.75 21.55 22.65
CA ALA A 633 -3.69 22.96 22.31
C ALA A 633 -5.10 23.45 21.96
N ASP A 634 -5.55 24.51 22.64
CA ASP A 634 -6.80 25.19 22.33
C ASP A 634 -6.65 25.97 21.03
N PRO A 635 -7.53 25.78 20.03
CA PRO A 635 -7.49 26.53 18.79
C PRO A 635 -7.66 28.06 18.91
N TYR A 636 -8.32 28.59 19.95
CA TYR A 636 -8.75 30.00 20.02
C TYR A 636 -8.71 30.73 21.40
N ASN A 637 -8.69 30.01 22.54
CA ASN A 637 -8.21 30.35 23.90
C ASN A 637 -8.25 31.81 24.48
N THR A 638 -9.07 32.05 25.53
CA THR A 638 -8.64 32.69 26.82
C THR A 638 -9.67 32.59 27.97
N THR A 639 -9.14 32.54 29.21
CA THR A 639 -9.64 32.21 30.59
C THR A 639 -10.76 33.11 31.22
N ASP A 640 -11.45 32.82 32.37
CA ASP A 640 -11.40 31.77 33.43
C ASP A 640 -12.71 31.67 34.32
N GLU A 641 -12.69 30.81 35.38
CA GLU A 641 -13.52 30.75 36.65
C GLU A 641 -14.63 29.66 36.86
N LYS A 642 -14.90 29.26 38.14
CA LYS A 642 -15.58 28.00 38.60
C LYS A 642 -16.40 28.13 39.93
N VAL A 643 -17.43 27.26 40.17
CA VAL A 643 -18.13 26.99 41.47
C VAL A 643 -18.64 25.50 41.56
N SER A 644 -19.04 24.97 42.73
CA SER A 644 -19.14 23.53 43.13
C SER A 644 -20.49 23.04 43.77
N VAL A 645 -20.59 21.72 44.16
CA VAL A 645 -21.25 21.08 45.36
C VAL A 645 -21.63 19.56 45.16
N GLU A 646 -21.74 18.78 46.25
CA GLU A 646 -21.78 17.27 46.38
C GLU A 646 -23.19 16.71 46.85
N GLU A 647 -23.52 15.46 47.31
CA GLU A 647 -22.88 14.16 47.69
C GLU A 647 -23.95 12.99 47.77
N PHE A 648 -23.67 11.84 48.44
CA PHE A 648 -24.55 10.80 49.09
C PHE A 648 -24.79 9.37 48.51
N SER A 649 -25.14 8.41 49.42
CA SER A 649 -25.24 6.94 49.21
C SER A 649 -26.37 6.22 50.02
N PRO A 650 -26.69 4.91 49.79
CA PRO A 650 -27.83 4.18 50.39
C PRO A 650 -27.48 3.09 51.46
N ILE A 651 -28.51 2.56 52.14
CA ILE A 651 -28.43 1.75 53.38
C ILE A 651 -29.18 0.39 53.26
N ALA A 652 -28.71 -0.66 53.96
CA ALA A 652 -29.32 -2.00 54.03
C ALA A 652 -30.39 -2.17 55.14
N ARG A 653 -31.21 -3.24 55.09
CA ARG A 653 -32.25 -3.55 56.10
C ARG A 653 -32.34 -5.03 56.45
N THR A 654 -32.83 -5.31 57.66
CA THR A 654 -33.15 -6.65 58.21
C THR A 654 -34.63 -6.71 58.64
N SER A 655 -35.15 -7.89 59.00
CA SER A 655 -36.49 -8.04 59.61
C SER A 655 -36.56 -9.25 60.57
N LYS A 656 -37.57 -9.26 61.47
CA LYS A 656 -37.80 -10.28 62.51
C LYS A 656 -38.96 -11.23 62.13
N CYS A 657 -38.99 -12.42 62.74
CA CYS A 657 -40.16 -13.31 62.76
C CYS A 657 -41.26 -12.77 63.71
N PRO A 658 -42.57 -12.90 63.40
CA PRO A 658 -43.63 -12.27 64.20
C PRO A 658 -43.83 -12.79 65.62
N ASP A 659 -43.62 -14.10 65.87
CA ASP A 659 -44.25 -14.78 67.02
C ASP A 659 -43.32 -15.13 68.20
N CYS A 660 -42.00 -14.91 68.13
CA CYS A 660 -41.07 -15.46 69.14
C CYS A 660 -39.78 -14.67 69.49
N GLU A 661 -39.56 -13.48 68.93
CA GLU A 661 -38.52 -12.50 69.36
C GLU A 661 -37.04 -12.99 69.45
N LYS A 662 -36.68 -14.17 68.93
CA LYS A 662 -35.28 -14.65 68.84
C LYS A 662 -34.78 -14.78 67.40
N SER A 663 -33.60 -14.23 67.14
CA SER A 663 -32.86 -14.40 65.88
C SER A 663 -31.94 -15.61 65.94
N ILE A 664 -32.09 -16.55 65.00
CA ILE A 664 -31.27 -17.77 64.89
C ILE A 664 -30.81 -17.90 63.43
N PRO A 665 -29.51 -18.01 63.13
CA PRO A 665 -29.05 -18.39 61.80
C PRO A 665 -29.23 -19.91 61.57
N CYS A 666 -29.69 -20.31 60.39
CA CYS A 666 -29.63 -21.70 59.96
C CYS A 666 -28.31 -21.94 59.20
N GLU A 667 -27.53 -22.93 59.64
CA GLU A 667 -26.32 -23.37 58.94
C GLU A 667 -26.71 -24.27 57.75
N PRO A 668 -26.15 -24.05 56.53
CA PRO A 668 -26.42 -24.89 55.36
C PRO A 668 -25.67 -26.23 55.45
N SER A 669 -26.16 -27.26 54.74
CA SER A 669 -25.57 -28.61 54.84
C SER A 669 -24.25 -28.76 54.06
N PRO A 670 -23.42 -29.79 54.37
CA PRO A 670 -22.10 -29.95 53.75
C PRO A 670 -22.07 -30.14 52.23
N ARG A 671 -23.20 -30.50 51.59
CA ARG A 671 -23.30 -30.59 50.12
C ARG A 671 -23.72 -29.27 49.49
N GLU A 672 -24.69 -28.59 50.08
CA GLU A 672 -25.10 -27.24 49.67
C GLU A 672 -23.91 -26.26 49.76
N MET A 673 -23.07 -26.40 50.78
CA MET A 673 -21.83 -25.63 50.93
C MET A 673 -20.77 -25.90 49.84
N GLU A 674 -20.81 -27.05 49.16
CA GLU A 674 -19.92 -27.35 48.02
C GLU A 674 -20.48 -26.75 46.71
N ASP A 675 -21.79 -26.90 46.46
CA ASP A 675 -22.46 -26.29 45.30
C ASP A 675 -22.44 -24.74 45.37
N MET A 676 -22.69 -24.16 46.54
CA MET A 676 -22.58 -22.70 46.77
C MET A 676 -21.15 -22.17 46.54
N LEU A 677 -20.12 -22.98 46.86
CA LEU A 677 -18.72 -22.60 46.64
C LEU A 677 -18.35 -22.63 45.15
N GLU A 678 -18.86 -23.60 44.39
CA GLU A 678 -18.66 -23.67 42.94
C GLU A 678 -19.47 -22.59 42.20
N GLU A 679 -20.69 -22.25 42.66
CA GLU A 679 -21.42 -21.10 42.10
C GLU A 679 -20.69 -19.78 42.40
N ALA A 680 -20.17 -19.60 43.62
CA ALA A 680 -19.34 -18.45 43.97
C ALA A 680 -18.04 -18.39 43.15
N ARG A 681 -17.41 -19.53 42.83
CA ARG A 681 -16.27 -19.62 41.88
C ARG A 681 -16.68 -19.09 40.51
N MET A 682 -17.81 -19.53 39.96
CA MET A 682 -18.31 -19.09 38.66
C MET A 682 -18.66 -17.59 38.64
N ARG A 683 -19.26 -17.07 39.72
CA ARG A 683 -19.51 -15.64 39.92
C ARG A 683 -18.19 -14.84 39.96
N ILE A 684 -17.15 -15.33 40.65
CA ILE A 684 -15.80 -14.72 40.69
C ILE A 684 -15.13 -14.70 39.32
N LEU A 685 -15.11 -15.82 38.58
CA LEU A 685 -14.49 -15.86 37.24
C LEU A 685 -15.21 -14.92 36.25
N LYS A 686 -16.55 -14.82 36.34
CA LYS A 686 -17.34 -13.85 35.59
C LYS A 686 -17.00 -12.41 35.99
N ALA A 687 -16.78 -12.13 37.28
CA ALA A 687 -16.33 -10.84 37.77
C ALA A 687 -14.89 -10.48 37.32
N GLN A 688 -13.96 -11.45 37.29
CA GLN A 688 -12.60 -11.27 36.72
C GLN A 688 -12.69 -10.80 35.27
N LYS A 689 -13.45 -11.52 34.43
CA LYS A 689 -13.68 -11.17 33.02
C LYS A 689 -14.29 -9.77 32.86
N THR A 690 -15.24 -9.38 33.71
CA THR A 690 -15.83 -8.04 33.71
C THR A 690 -14.85 -6.95 34.16
N SER A 691 -14.03 -7.20 35.20
CA SER A 691 -12.97 -6.25 35.61
C SER A 691 -11.93 -6.07 34.51
N TYR A 692 -11.45 -7.14 33.86
CA TYR A 692 -10.48 -7.03 32.76
C TYR A 692 -11.05 -6.27 31.54
N TRP A 693 -12.34 -6.40 31.26
CA TRP A 693 -13.04 -5.57 30.27
C TRP A 693 -13.13 -4.09 30.71
N ARG A 694 -13.51 -3.82 31.96
CA ARG A 694 -13.57 -2.45 32.53
C ARG A 694 -12.19 -1.77 32.53
N GLN A 695 -11.13 -2.51 32.88
CA GLN A 695 -9.75 -2.04 32.81
C GLN A 695 -9.30 -1.79 31.36
N TYR A 696 -9.81 -2.53 30.38
CA TYR A 696 -9.52 -2.28 28.96
C TYR A 696 -10.20 -1.01 28.45
N SER A 697 -11.50 -0.81 28.76
CA SER A 697 -12.24 0.39 28.37
C SER A 697 -11.70 1.64 29.08
N SER A 698 -11.37 1.56 30.37
CA SER A 698 -10.74 2.65 31.13
C SER A 698 -9.27 2.92 30.74
N GLY A 699 -8.74 2.29 29.70
CA GLY A 699 -7.38 2.51 29.20
C GLY A 699 -6.27 1.83 30.01
N MET A 700 -6.58 1.29 31.20
CA MET A 700 -5.62 0.65 32.10
C MET A 700 -4.98 -0.61 31.51
N LEU A 701 -5.70 -1.38 30.70
CA LEU A 701 -5.19 -2.60 30.04
C LEU A 701 -5.03 -2.43 28.52
N ASN A 702 -4.01 -3.10 27.99
CA ASN A 702 -3.78 -3.23 26.54
C ASN A 702 -4.74 -4.25 25.91
N ARG A 703 -5.18 -4.04 24.65
CA ARG A 703 -6.14 -4.92 23.94
C ARG A 703 -5.68 -6.38 23.92
N HIS A 704 -4.36 -6.60 23.78
CA HIS A 704 -3.77 -7.93 23.85
C HIS A 704 -3.74 -8.49 25.28
N ALA A 705 -3.38 -7.67 26.29
CA ALA A 705 -3.27 -8.12 27.68
C ALA A 705 -4.64 -8.49 28.26
N ALA A 706 -5.67 -7.67 28.01
CA ALA A 706 -7.05 -7.98 28.36
C ALA A 706 -7.54 -9.26 27.66
N ARG A 707 -7.33 -9.40 26.34
CA ARG A 707 -7.67 -10.63 25.61
C ARG A 707 -6.96 -11.87 26.18
N THR A 708 -5.68 -11.77 26.53
CA THR A 708 -4.95 -12.87 27.18
C THR A 708 -5.57 -13.23 28.52
N LEU A 709 -5.73 -12.27 29.45
CA LEU A 709 -6.35 -12.51 30.77
C LEU A 709 -7.76 -13.11 30.66
N ILE A 710 -8.61 -12.56 29.79
CA ILE A 710 -9.97 -13.07 29.51
C ILE A 710 -9.90 -14.51 29.00
N SER A 711 -9.06 -14.80 28.01
CA SER A 711 -8.89 -16.16 27.48
C SER A 711 -8.32 -17.15 28.50
N THR A 712 -7.45 -16.71 29.42
CA THR A 712 -6.94 -17.56 30.51
C THR A 712 -8.04 -17.83 31.54
N THR A 713 -8.90 -16.85 31.84
CA THR A 713 -10.07 -17.02 32.71
C THR A 713 -11.09 -17.99 32.09
N GLU A 714 -11.37 -17.85 30.79
CA GLU A 714 -12.25 -18.76 30.03
C GLU A 714 -11.71 -20.20 30.08
N ASN A 715 -10.46 -20.42 29.70
CA ASN A 715 -9.80 -21.74 29.76
C ASN A 715 -9.74 -22.36 31.17
N ILE A 716 -9.91 -21.58 32.25
CA ILE A 716 -9.91 -22.07 33.65
C ILE A 716 -11.34 -22.32 34.16
N THR A 717 -12.35 -21.76 33.50
CA THR A 717 -13.77 -21.94 33.87
C THR A 717 -14.17 -23.41 33.80
N ASP A 718 -13.72 -24.12 32.76
CA ASP A 718 -14.03 -25.53 32.48
C ASP A 718 -13.51 -26.54 33.54
N TYR A 719 -12.55 -26.14 34.38
CA TYR A 719 -11.94 -27.00 35.40
C TYR A 719 -12.59 -26.77 36.77
N LYS A 720 -13.49 -27.67 37.19
CA LYS A 720 -14.16 -27.65 38.51
C LYS A 720 -13.18 -27.38 39.66
N GLY A 721 -13.57 -26.52 40.60
CA GLY A 721 -12.78 -26.19 41.80
C GLY A 721 -11.45 -25.46 41.57
N LYS A 722 -11.00 -25.25 40.32
CA LYS A 722 -9.76 -24.51 40.04
C LYS A 722 -10.04 -23.00 39.96
N PHE A 723 -9.29 -22.22 40.74
CA PHE A 723 -9.19 -20.77 40.59
C PHE A 723 -8.00 -20.42 39.68
N MET A 724 -8.03 -19.25 39.03
CA MET A 724 -6.86 -18.75 38.32
C MET A 724 -5.73 -18.46 39.32
N THR A 725 -4.49 -18.79 38.98
CA THR A 725 -3.33 -18.58 39.84
C THR A 725 -2.24 -17.80 39.11
N VAL A 726 -1.36 -17.16 39.88
CA VAL A 726 -0.19 -16.42 39.38
C VAL A 726 0.67 -17.27 38.42
N LYS A 727 0.73 -18.59 38.63
CA LYS A 727 1.51 -19.53 37.80
C LYS A 727 0.92 -19.71 36.40
N ASP A 728 -0.41 -19.71 36.27
CA ASP A 728 -1.09 -19.77 34.98
C ASP A 728 -0.77 -18.53 34.12
N VAL A 729 -0.62 -17.38 34.78
CA VAL A 729 -0.36 -16.08 34.16
C VAL A 729 1.15 -15.83 33.90
N LYS A 730 2.02 -16.31 34.80
CA LYS A 730 3.49 -16.18 34.71
C LYS A 730 4.10 -16.76 33.43
N LYS A 731 3.45 -17.75 32.83
CA LYS A 731 3.79 -18.31 31.49
C LYS A 731 3.89 -17.25 30.38
N TYR A 732 3.21 -16.11 30.51
CA TYR A 732 3.28 -14.99 29.55
C TYR A 732 4.40 -13.99 29.87
N TRP A 733 5.00 -14.05 31.06
CA TRP A 733 6.03 -13.15 31.56
C TRP A 733 7.44 -13.68 31.27
N GLU A 734 7.60 -15.01 31.17
CA GLU A 734 8.87 -15.67 30.91
C GLU A 734 9.40 -15.42 29.48
N LEU A 735 10.64 -14.95 29.38
CA LEU A 735 11.30 -14.68 28.10
C LEU A 735 11.53 -15.96 27.30
N LYS A 736 11.19 -15.95 26.01
CA LYS A 736 11.53 -17.06 25.11
C LYS A 736 13.05 -17.15 24.96
N GLY A 737 13.66 -18.18 25.55
CA GLY A 737 15.11 -18.36 25.64
C GLY A 737 15.87 -18.21 24.31
N VAL A 738 15.25 -18.55 23.18
CA VAL A 738 15.79 -18.35 21.82
C VAL A 738 16.21 -16.91 21.55
N PHE A 739 15.41 -15.90 21.94
CA PHE A 739 15.76 -14.49 21.69
C PHE A 739 16.92 -14.02 22.57
N VAL A 740 16.96 -14.45 23.83
CA VAL A 740 18.03 -14.11 24.78
C VAL A 740 19.34 -14.79 24.37
N PHE A 741 19.27 -16.06 23.95
CA PHE A 741 20.41 -16.82 23.42
C PHE A 741 20.95 -16.22 22.12
N LEU A 742 20.08 -15.88 21.16
CA LEU A 742 20.47 -15.27 19.89
C LEU A 742 21.06 -13.87 20.11
N ARG A 743 20.46 -13.04 20.96
CA ARG A 743 21.02 -11.74 21.36
C ARG A 743 22.42 -11.91 21.92
N ARG A 744 22.59 -12.79 22.92
CA ARG A 744 23.90 -13.06 23.54
C ARG A 744 24.92 -13.52 22.50
N LYS A 745 24.56 -14.44 21.60
CA LYS A 745 25.47 -14.91 20.54
C LYS A 745 25.88 -13.83 19.54
N LEU A 746 25.00 -12.86 19.26
CA LEU A 746 25.32 -11.70 18.43
C LEU A 746 26.18 -10.66 19.17
N GLU A 747 25.95 -10.48 20.47
CA GLU A 747 26.78 -9.62 21.33
C GLU A 747 28.19 -10.22 21.51
N ASP A 748 28.30 -11.52 21.81
CA ASP A 748 29.55 -12.28 21.84
C ASP A 748 30.34 -12.06 20.53
N TRP A 749 29.70 -12.30 19.38
CA TRP A 749 30.35 -12.17 18.05
C TRP A 749 30.71 -10.73 17.66
N MET A 750 30.11 -9.72 18.29
CA MET A 750 30.39 -8.31 18.04
C MET A 750 31.46 -7.71 18.96
N TYR A 751 31.63 -8.24 20.19
CA TYR A 751 32.44 -7.59 21.24
C TYR A 751 33.65 -8.39 21.76
N ASP A 752 33.86 -9.67 21.41
CA ASP A 752 34.91 -10.51 22.02
C ASP A 752 36.37 -10.23 21.57
N VAL A 753 36.75 -8.96 21.43
CA VAL A 753 38.15 -8.51 21.36
C VAL A 753 38.33 -7.30 22.27
N LYS A 754 39.00 -7.50 23.41
CA LYS A 754 39.36 -6.43 24.37
C LYS A 754 40.24 -5.37 23.70
N VAL A 755 39.65 -4.21 23.41
CA VAL A 755 40.27 -3.10 22.64
C VAL A 755 41.45 -2.44 23.40
N ASP A 756 41.49 -2.61 24.73
CA ASP A 756 42.25 -1.82 25.71
C ASP A 756 43.79 -1.76 25.57
N LYS A 757 44.41 -2.44 24.59
CA LYS A 757 45.88 -2.61 24.52
C LYS A 757 46.55 -2.32 23.17
N LEU A 758 45.86 -1.74 22.19
CA LEU A 758 46.49 -1.26 20.95
C LEU A 758 47.12 0.14 21.12
N LYS A 759 48.36 0.19 21.65
CA LYS A 759 49.14 1.45 21.68
C LYS A 759 49.61 1.84 20.26
N PRO A 760 49.45 3.11 19.83
CA PRO A 760 49.89 3.56 18.51
C PRO A 760 51.41 3.50 18.35
N SER A 761 51.88 3.26 17.12
CA SER A 761 53.31 3.18 16.81
C SER A 761 54.02 4.53 16.96
N LYS A 762 55.32 4.51 17.30
CA LYS A 762 56.18 5.71 17.30
C LYS A 762 56.42 6.26 15.88
N ASN A 763 56.37 5.41 14.84
CA ASN A 763 56.66 5.81 13.47
C ASN A 763 55.51 6.67 12.90
N PHE A 764 55.83 7.83 12.34
CA PHE A 764 54.84 8.80 11.84
C PHE A 764 53.82 8.20 10.86
N ILE A 765 54.29 7.41 9.89
CA ILE A 765 53.44 6.75 8.88
C ILE A 765 52.45 5.78 9.57
N LEU A 766 52.93 4.87 10.42
CA LEU A 766 52.04 3.93 11.12
C LEU A 766 51.10 4.64 12.11
N LYS A 767 51.51 5.75 12.71
CA LYS A 767 50.63 6.59 13.55
C LYS A 767 49.52 7.24 12.72
N ARG A 768 49.81 7.72 11.50
CA ARG A 768 48.80 8.22 10.55
C ARG A 768 47.87 7.11 10.07
N CYS A 769 48.38 5.93 9.68
CA CYS A 769 47.55 4.79 9.30
C CYS A 769 46.61 4.37 10.45
N TYR A 770 47.11 4.33 11.69
CA TYR A 770 46.31 4.07 12.88
C TYR A 770 45.19 5.12 13.05
N GLN A 771 45.51 6.41 12.96
CA GLN A 771 44.53 7.49 13.07
C GLN A 771 43.46 7.45 11.96
N ILE A 772 43.80 6.98 10.76
CA ILE A 772 42.83 6.81 9.66
C ILE A 772 41.95 5.58 9.93
N VAL A 773 42.53 4.41 10.20
CA VAL A 773 41.80 3.15 10.36
C VAL A 773 40.81 3.17 11.53
N PHE A 774 41.15 3.87 12.62
CA PHE A 774 40.27 4.04 13.79
C PHE A 774 39.43 5.32 13.74
N SER A 775 39.21 5.92 12.55
CA SER A 775 38.32 7.05 12.36
C SER A 775 36.94 6.63 11.82
N ASN A 776 35.87 7.21 12.37
CA ASN A 776 34.51 6.96 11.92
C ASN A 776 34.32 7.29 10.43
N THR A 777 35.06 8.28 9.90
CA THR A 777 35.01 8.69 8.49
C THR A 777 35.55 7.60 7.55
N PHE A 778 36.64 6.92 7.93
CA PHE A 778 37.13 5.75 7.20
C PHE A 778 36.10 4.61 7.23
N GLU A 779 35.44 4.37 8.37
CA GLU A 779 34.44 3.32 8.47
C GLU A 779 33.19 3.60 7.61
N TYR A 780 32.67 4.83 7.62
CA TYR A 780 31.58 5.25 6.72
C TYR A 780 31.97 5.19 5.24
N PHE A 781 33.21 5.49 4.88
CA PHE A 781 33.72 5.32 3.52
C PHE A 781 33.69 3.85 3.07
N ILE A 782 34.14 2.92 3.92
CA ILE A 782 34.03 1.48 3.65
C ILE A 782 32.57 1.02 3.53
N TYR A 783 31.67 1.48 4.40
CA TYR A 783 30.24 1.16 4.28
C TYR A 783 29.62 1.68 2.98
N THR A 784 30.10 2.83 2.47
CA THR A 784 29.67 3.39 1.18
C THR A 784 30.18 2.54 0.02
N LEU A 785 31.44 2.09 0.05
CA LEU A 785 31.99 1.16 -0.95
C LEU A 785 31.25 -0.19 -0.99
N ILE A 786 30.92 -0.76 0.18
CA ILE A 786 30.16 -2.02 0.28
C ILE A 786 28.77 -1.86 -0.37
N LEU A 787 28.12 -0.71 -0.17
CA LEU A 787 26.80 -0.42 -0.76
C LEU A 787 26.89 -0.17 -2.27
N LEU A 788 27.90 0.56 -2.75
CA LEU A 788 28.12 0.78 -4.19
C LEU A 788 28.43 -0.52 -4.94
N ASN A 789 29.17 -1.44 -4.31
CA ASN A 789 29.47 -2.77 -4.84
C ASN A 789 28.24 -3.69 -4.96
N LEU A 790 27.08 -3.30 -4.42
CA LEU A 790 25.83 -4.06 -4.60
C LEU A 790 25.27 -3.92 -6.02
N PHE A 791 25.41 -2.75 -6.65
CA PHE A 791 24.82 -2.50 -7.97
C PHE A 791 25.41 -3.40 -9.08
N PRO A 792 26.74 -3.59 -9.22
CA PRO A 792 27.29 -4.53 -10.18
C PRO A 792 26.80 -5.97 -9.96
N ILE A 793 26.75 -6.42 -8.70
CA ILE A 793 26.34 -7.77 -8.32
C ILE A 793 24.86 -8.04 -8.67
N ILE A 794 23.99 -7.03 -8.56
CA ILE A 794 22.58 -7.14 -8.98
C ILE A 794 22.46 -7.13 -10.51
N LEU A 795 23.18 -6.23 -11.19
CA LEU A 795 23.14 -6.12 -12.65
C LEU A 795 23.60 -7.41 -13.34
N GLU A 796 24.69 -8.03 -12.85
CA GLU A 796 25.24 -9.30 -13.36
C GLU A 796 24.24 -10.48 -13.33
N TYR A 797 23.16 -10.39 -12.55
CA TYR A 797 22.09 -11.41 -12.49
C TYR A 797 20.92 -11.19 -13.47
N ILE A 798 20.93 -10.12 -14.26
CA ILE A 798 19.92 -9.86 -15.29
C ILE A 798 20.26 -10.71 -16.54
N PRO A 799 19.34 -11.56 -17.04
CA PRO A 799 19.68 -12.60 -18.03
C PRO A 799 19.90 -12.11 -19.47
N GLU A 800 19.55 -10.86 -19.77
CA GLU A 800 19.79 -10.22 -21.08
C GLU A 800 20.70 -9.00 -20.88
N GLN A 801 21.98 -9.11 -21.25
CA GLN A 801 22.97 -8.03 -21.19
C GLN A 801 23.65 -7.83 -22.54
N SER A 802 24.04 -6.59 -22.85
CA SER A 802 24.94 -6.29 -23.98
C SER A 802 26.38 -6.65 -23.65
N LEU A 803 27.18 -6.95 -24.68
CA LEU A 803 28.59 -7.33 -24.52
C LEU A 803 29.45 -6.22 -23.88
N GLU A 804 29.06 -4.97 -24.09
CA GLU A 804 29.66 -3.77 -23.50
C GLU A 804 29.43 -3.73 -21.97
N LEU A 805 28.23 -4.10 -21.50
CA LEU A 805 27.90 -4.09 -20.08
C LEU A 805 28.69 -5.14 -19.28
N ASP A 806 28.95 -6.33 -19.85
CA ASP A 806 29.83 -7.36 -19.25
C ASP A 806 31.32 -6.91 -19.21
N GLN A 807 31.75 -5.96 -20.06
CA GLN A 807 33.08 -5.33 -19.94
C GLN A 807 33.12 -4.30 -18.80
N GLU A 808 32.14 -3.40 -18.71
CA GLU A 808 32.05 -2.42 -17.61
C GLU A 808 31.91 -3.09 -16.24
N LEU A 809 31.12 -4.17 -16.14
CA LEU A 809 30.98 -4.95 -14.90
C LEU A 809 32.29 -5.63 -14.48
N ARG A 810 33.12 -6.13 -15.43
CA ARG A 810 34.48 -6.61 -15.14
C ARG A 810 35.39 -5.49 -14.64
N PHE A 811 35.32 -4.30 -15.22
CA PHE A 811 36.13 -3.17 -14.78
C PHE A 811 35.76 -2.72 -13.36
N ALA A 812 34.45 -2.62 -13.05
CA ALA A 812 33.95 -2.36 -11.71
C ALA A 812 34.41 -3.41 -10.68
N ASN A 813 34.39 -4.71 -11.05
CA ASN A 813 34.87 -5.81 -10.20
C ASN A 813 36.32 -5.58 -9.73
N TYR A 814 37.23 -5.20 -10.63
CA TYR A 814 38.62 -4.90 -10.30
C TYR A 814 38.78 -3.68 -9.38
N ILE A 815 37.99 -2.61 -9.57
CA ILE A 815 38.01 -1.41 -8.71
C ILE A 815 37.62 -1.77 -7.27
N PHE A 816 36.53 -2.51 -7.08
CA PHE A 816 36.08 -2.91 -5.74
C PHE A 816 37.06 -3.88 -5.08
N PHE A 817 37.57 -4.88 -5.80
CA PHE A 817 38.60 -5.80 -5.27
C PHE A 817 39.85 -5.05 -4.79
N THR A 818 40.37 -4.14 -5.61
CA THR A 818 41.57 -3.33 -5.27
C THR A 818 41.31 -2.45 -4.04
N SER A 819 40.12 -1.86 -3.94
CA SER A 819 39.71 -1.05 -2.78
C SER A 819 39.68 -1.85 -1.48
N TYR A 820 39.15 -3.08 -1.51
CA TYR A 820 39.12 -3.97 -0.34
C TYR A 820 40.50 -4.52 0.02
N LEU A 821 41.39 -4.74 -0.94
CA LEU A 821 42.78 -5.12 -0.69
C LEU A 821 43.56 -3.98 -0.02
N MET A 822 43.31 -2.73 -0.43
CA MET A 822 43.87 -1.53 0.21
C MET A 822 43.33 -1.36 1.65
N GLU A 823 42.02 -1.54 1.85
CA GLU A 823 41.38 -1.54 3.18
C GLU A 823 42.04 -2.54 4.14
N ALA A 824 42.13 -3.82 3.72
CA ALA A 824 42.76 -4.88 4.51
C ALA A 824 44.23 -4.58 4.81
N SER A 825 44.97 -4.04 3.84
CA SER A 825 46.37 -3.66 4.00
C SER A 825 46.55 -2.54 5.03
N LEU A 826 45.69 -1.51 5.00
CA LEU A 826 45.70 -0.43 5.99
C LEU A 826 45.36 -0.93 7.40
N LYS A 827 44.31 -1.76 7.54
CA LYS A 827 43.94 -2.41 8.81
C LYS A 827 45.08 -3.27 9.35
N ALA A 828 45.73 -4.07 8.52
CA ALA A 828 46.85 -4.93 8.89
C ALA A 828 48.08 -4.13 9.36
N LEU A 829 48.41 -3.02 8.69
CA LEU A 829 49.49 -2.11 9.12
C LEU A 829 49.19 -1.43 10.47
N ALA A 830 47.93 -1.06 10.72
CA ALA A 830 47.50 -0.42 11.98
C ALA A 830 47.43 -1.41 13.16
N MET A 831 46.81 -2.58 12.96
CA MET A 831 46.53 -3.56 14.02
C MET A 831 47.64 -4.62 14.20
N ARG A 832 48.53 -4.79 13.21
CA ARG A 832 49.63 -5.77 13.22
C ARG A 832 49.11 -7.19 13.53
N ARG A 833 49.69 -7.90 14.49
CA ARG A 833 49.26 -9.26 14.89
C ARG A 833 47.78 -9.31 15.34
N ALA A 834 47.24 -8.25 15.92
CA ALA A 834 45.83 -8.21 16.33
C ALA A 834 44.85 -8.22 15.13
N TYR A 835 45.33 -7.92 13.91
CA TYR A 835 44.51 -8.05 12.70
C TYR A 835 43.97 -9.48 12.54
N LEU A 836 44.85 -10.49 12.70
CA LEU A 836 44.53 -11.90 12.43
C LEU A 836 43.66 -12.57 13.51
N PHE A 837 43.52 -11.97 14.69
CA PHE A 837 42.70 -12.51 15.79
C PHE A 837 41.29 -11.89 15.86
N ASN A 838 41.01 -10.83 15.11
CA ASN A 838 39.69 -10.22 15.04
C ASN A 838 38.83 -10.95 14.00
N HIS A 839 37.70 -11.52 14.42
CA HIS A 839 36.77 -12.26 13.56
C HIS A 839 36.28 -11.46 12.34
N TRP A 840 36.11 -10.14 12.45
CA TRP A 840 35.74 -9.29 11.31
C TRP A 840 36.83 -9.24 10.24
N ASN A 841 38.09 -9.14 10.66
CA ASN A 841 39.23 -9.11 9.74
C ASN A 841 39.49 -10.49 9.12
N GLN A 842 39.27 -11.57 9.87
CA GLN A 842 39.30 -12.95 9.35
C GLN A 842 38.24 -13.15 8.25
N PHE A 843 37.03 -12.66 8.48
CA PHE A 843 35.92 -12.71 7.54
C PHE A 843 36.14 -11.84 6.29
N ASP A 844 36.61 -10.60 6.47
CA ASP A 844 36.99 -9.72 5.37
C ASP A 844 38.08 -10.35 4.48
N LEU A 845 39.09 -11.00 5.10
CA LEU A 845 40.17 -11.71 4.42
C LEU A 845 39.65 -12.91 3.60
N PHE A 846 38.74 -13.71 4.17
CA PHE A 846 38.11 -14.83 3.46
C PHE A 846 37.38 -14.36 2.18
N ILE A 847 36.61 -13.27 2.29
CA ILE A 847 35.92 -12.67 1.12
C ILE A 847 36.92 -12.13 0.09
N ILE A 848 38.06 -11.57 0.51
CA ILE A 848 39.12 -11.14 -0.41
C ILE A 848 39.77 -12.34 -1.12
N SER A 849 40.03 -13.45 -0.41
CA SER A 849 40.57 -14.66 -1.06
C SER A 849 39.61 -15.29 -2.07
N MET A 850 38.30 -15.35 -1.77
CA MET A 850 37.29 -15.82 -2.73
C MET A 850 37.19 -14.89 -3.95
N ALA A 851 37.27 -13.57 -3.75
CA ALA A 851 37.29 -12.60 -4.85
C ALA A 851 38.55 -12.68 -5.72
N ALA A 852 39.71 -12.97 -5.13
CA ALA A 852 40.96 -13.19 -5.86
C ALA A 852 40.89 -14.46 -6.74
N VAL A 853 40.32 -15.55 -6.20
CA VAL A 853 40.09 -16.79 -6.96
C VAL A 853 39.14 -16.55 -8.14
N ASP A 854 38.00 -15.89 -7.91
CA ASP A 854 37.05 -15.48 -8.96
C ASP A 854 37.73 -14.69 -10.10
N ILE A 855 38.55 -13.69 -9.77
CA ILE A 855 39.32 -12.90 -10.74
C ILE A 855 40.30 -13.76 -11.54
N ILE A 856 41.04 -14.67 -10.88
CA ILE A 856 42.00 -15.57 -11.54
C ILE A 856 41.28 -16.53 -12.49
N PHE A 857 40.10 -17.05 -12.12
CA PHE A 857 39.29 -17.90 -13.00
C PHE A 857 38.73 -17.14 -14.22
N ASP A 858 38.18 -15.93 -14.05
CA ASP A 858 37.64 -15.13 -15.16
C ASP A 858 38.76 -14.72 -16.15
N GLN A 859 40.00 -14.51 -15.67
CA GLN A 859 41.18 -14.27 -16.53
C GLN A 859 41.70 -15.52 -17.25
N LEU A 860 41.79 -16.68 -16.57
CA LEU A 860 42.31 -17.92 -17.17
C LEU A 860 41.34 -18.54 -18.18
N PHE A 861 40.02 -18.42 -17.98
CA PHE A 861 39.01 -19.10 -18.78
C PHE A 861 38.18 -18.16 -19.68
N GLY A 862 38.32 -16.84 -19.56
CA GLY A 862 37.53 -15.86 -20.31
C GLY A 862 37.93 -15.64 -21.77
N PHE A 863 39.04 -16.24 -22.25
CA PHE A 863 39.68 -15.92 -23.54
C PHE A 863 39.86 -17.12 -24.50
N SER A 864 39.10 -18.21 -24.38
CA SER A 864 39.27 -19.37 -25.28
C SER A 864 38.00 -20.17 -25.58
N ASP A 865 37.96 -20.75 -26.78
CA ASP A 865 36.90 -21.67 -27.26
C ASP A 865 36.88 -22.96 -26.44
N LEU A 866 36.09 -22.97 -25.37
CA LEU A 866 36.04 -24.09 -24.42
C LEU A 866 34.68 -24.79 -24.37
N ASN A 867 34.77 -26.10 -24.15
CA ASN A 867 33.66 -27.05 -24.10
C ASN A 867 32.48 -26.59 -23.22
N ILE A 868 31.26 -27.01 -23.58
CA ILE A 868 30.00 -26.63 -22.89
C ILE A 868 30.04 -26.90 -21.37
N HIS A 869 30.81 -27.91 -20.94
CA HIS A 869 31.02 -28.20 -19.52
C HIS A 869 31.86 -27.12 -18.79
N MET A 870 32.87 -26.53 -19.43
CA MET A 870 33.64 -25.42 -18.86
C MET A 870 32.78 -24.16 -18.71
N ILE A 871 31.93 -23.85 -19.69
CA ILE A 871 31.00 -22.71 -19.60
C ILE A 871 30.04 -22.87 -18.41
N LYS A 872 29.56 -24.09 -18.14
CA LYS A 872 28.75 -24.39 -16.93
C LYS A 872 29.55 -24.20 -15.64
N ILE A 873 30.82 -24.62 -15.60
CA ILE A 873 31.71 -24.44 -14.45
C ILE A 873 31.96 -22.94 -14.18
N VAL A 874 32.34 -22.15 -15.20
CA VAL A 874 32.57 -20.70 -15.07
C VAL A 874 31.31 -19.98 -14.56
N ARG A 875 30.11 -20.35 -15.04
CA ARG A 875 28.85 -19.82 -14.52
C ARG A 875 28.62 -20.13 -13.04
N VAL A 876 29.00 -21.32 -12.56
CA VAL A 876 28.95 -21.64 -11.12
C VAL A 876 29.97 -20.83 -10.33
N PHE A 877 31.19 -20.64 -10.85
CA PHE A 877 32.21 -19.81 -10.17
C PHE A 877 31.79 -18.33 -10.06
N ARG A 878 31.12 -17.76 -11.06
CA ARG A 878 30.55 -16.39 -10.96
C ARG A 878 29.55 -16.25 -9.81
N MET A 879 28.86 -17.33 -9.38
CA MET A 879 27.97 -17.28 -8.21
C MET A 879 28.72 -16.97 -6.90
N PHE A 880 30.03 -17.24 -6.80
CA PHE A 880 30.82 -16.84 -5.63
C PHE A 880 30.94 -15.31 -5.47
N ARG A 881 30.63 -14.50 -6.48
CA ARG A 881 30.54 -13.03 -6.36
C ARG A 881 29.49 -12.61 -5.32
N LEU A 882 28.44 -13.42 -5.12
CA LEU A 882 27.44 -13.21 -4.06
C LEU A 882 28.02 -13.29 -2.64
N THR A 883 29.14 -14.00 -2.41
CA THR A 883 29.78 -14.05 -1.08
C THR A 883 30.23 -12.66 -0.61
N ARG A 884 30.51 -11.74 -1.54
CA ARG A 884 30.88 -10.35 -1.26
C ARG A 884 29.74 -9.57 -0.60
N ALA A 885 28.47 -9.91 -0.92
CA ALA A 885 27.30 -9.30 -0.31
C ALA A 885 27.17 -9.62 1.20
N LEU A 886 27.82 -10.69 1.68
CA LEU A 886 27.84 -11.03 3.10
C LEU A 886 28.56 -9.97 3.96
N ARG A 887 29.33 -9.05 3.37
CA ARG A 887 29.87 -7.85 4.07
C ARG A 887 28.77 -6.95 4.65
N LEU A 888 27.56 -6.97 4.08
CA LEU A 888 26.39 -6.25 4.60
C LEU A 888 25.98 -6.73 6.01
N VAL A 889 26.35 -7.95 6.40
CA VAL A 889 26.09 -8.50 7.74
C VAL A 889 26.72 -7.62 8.84
N LYS A 890 27.87 -6.98 8.58
CA LYS A 890 28.50 -6.02 9.50
C LYS A 890 27.59 -4.81 9.81
N ILE A 891 26.85 -4.33 8.81
CA ILE A 891 25.89 -3.22 8.95
C ILE A 891 24.59 -3.70 9.62
N MET A 892 24.22 -4.97 9.42
CA MET A 892 22.96 -5.52 9.92
C MET A 892 22.98 -5.95 11.39
N ILE A 893 24.08 -6.48 11.93
CA ILE A 893 24.11 -7.01 13.33
C ILE A 893 23.75 -5.96 14.38
N PRO A 894 24.27 -4.71 14.37
CA PRO A 894 23.88 -3.71 15.37
C PRO A 894 22.38 -3.43 15.35
N ARG A 895 21.78 -3.35 14.16
CA ARG A 895 20.32 -3.21 13.99
C ARG A 895 19.55 -4.46 14.41
N LEU A 896 20.10 -5.65 14.20
CA LEU A 896 19.48 -6.91 14.63
C LEU A 896 19.48 -7.03 16.17
N ILE A 897 20.56 -6.63 16.84
CA ILE A 897 20.64 -6.55 18.31
C ILE A 897 19.65 -5.48 18.83
N GLU A 898 19.55 -4.31 18.19
CA GLU A 898 18.55 -3.29 18.53
C GLU A 898 17.12 -3.82 18.39
N LEU A 899 16.80 -4.51 17.29
CA LEU A 899 15.48 -5.12 17.04
C LEU A 899 15.16 -6.24 18.04
N LEU A 900 16.13 -7.09 18.38
CA LEU A 900 15.98 -8.14 19.40
C LEU A 900 15.73 -7.53 20.78
N ASN A 901 16.49 -6.51 21.19
CA ASN A 901 16.27 -5.78 22.42
C ASN A 901 14.89 -5.09 22.44
N LYS A 902 14.44 -4.53 21.32
CA LYS A 902 13.11 -3.94 21.17
C LYS A 902 11.99 -4.98 21.28
N GLN A 903 12.19 -6.20 20.80
CA GLN A 903 11.24 -7.31 20.98
C GLN A 903 11.22 -7.84 22.42
N ILE A 904 12.40 -8.06 23.02
CA ILE A 904 12.55 -8.50 24.42
C ILE A 904 11.87 -7.51 25.37
N ASN A 905 12.17 -6.20 25.24
CA ASN A 905 11.57 -5.17 26.09
C ASN A 905 10.05 -5.02 25.84
N LYS A 906 9.56 -5.31 24.63
CA LYS A 906 8.12 -5.37 24.35
C LYS A 906 7.45 -6.58 25.01
N GLN A 907 8.11 -7.74 25.06
CA GLN A 907 7.59 -8.91 25.79
C GLN A 907 7.54 -8.63 27.31
N LEU A 908 8.58 -8.02 27.88
CA LEU A 908 8.62 -7.66 29.29
C LEU A 908 7.56 -6.60 29.65
N SER A 909 7.39 -5.58 28.81
CA SER A 909 6.30 -4.59 28.94
C SER A 909 4.91 -5.26 28.92
N PHE A 910 4.72 -6.28 28.09
CA PHE A 910 3.47 -7.04 28.00
C PHE A 910 3.24 -7.95 29.22
N GLY A 911 4.30 -8.54 29.77
CA GLY A 911 4.22 -9.28 31.03
C GLY A 911 3.81 -8.38 32.20
N TYR A 912 4.36 -7.16 32.27
CA TYR A 912 3.98 -6.17 33.28
C TYR A 912 2.53 -5.68 33.12
N ASP A 913 2.08 -5.38 31.89
CA ASP A 913 0.66 -5.06 31.58
C ASP A 913 -0.28 -6.15 32.17
N ILE A 914 0.01 -7.43 31.87
CA ILE A 914 -0.79 -8.58 32.32
C ILE A 914 -0.75 -8.74 33.84
N GLY A 915 0.43 -8.69 34.45
CA GLY A 915 0.58 -8.87 35.89
C GLY A 915 -0.14 -7.79 36.70
N LYS A 916 -0.03 -6.52 36.30
CA LYS A 916 -0.78 -5.43 36.95
C LYS A 916 -2.29 -5.63 36.79
N GLY A 917 -2.76 -5.98 35.58
CA GLY A 917 -4.19 -6.21 35.34
C GLY A 917 -4.77 -7.35 36.17
N TYR A 918 -3.99 -8.43 36.36
CA TYR A 918 -4.34 -9.54 37.25
C TYR A 918 -4.53 -9.04 38.70
N VAL A 919 -3.54 -8.32 39.26
CA VAL A 919 -3.60 -7.79 40.63
C VAL A 919 -4.80 -6.85 40.84
N VAL A 920 -5.07 -5.95 39.89
CA VAL A 920 -6.23 -5.05 39.94
C VAL A 920 -7.54 -5.83 39.85
N GLY A 921 -7.58 -6.94 39.10
CA GLY A 921 -8.74 -7.84 39.04
C GLY A 921 -9.04 -8.54 40.37
N GLU A 922 -8.03 -9.09 41.03
CA GLU A 922 -8.20 -9.70 42.37
C GLU A 922 -8.64 -8.64 43.41
N GLU A 923 -8.12 -7.41 43.33
CA GLU A 923 -8.47 -6.31 44.24
C GLU A 923 -9.90 -5.76 43.99
N ASP A 924 -10.33 -5.65 42.73
CA ASP A 924 -11.71 -5.30 42.36
C ASP A 924 -12.71 -6.33 42.92
N ILE A 925 -12.36 -7.62 42.89
CA ILE A 925 -13.23 -8.70 43.34
C ILE A 925 -13.27 -8.79 44.86
N SER A 926 -12.13 -8.60 45.53
CA SER A 926 -12.04 -8.58 47.00
C SER A 926 -13.06 -7.61 47.62
N LYS A 927 -13.31 -6.48 46.95
CA LYS A 927 -14.30 -5.45 47.35
C LYS A 927 -15.78 -5.87 47.19
N ILE A 928 -16.06 -6.96 46.47
CA ILE A 928 -17.42 -7.45 46.19
C ILE A 928 -17.67 -8.92 46.58
N VAL A 929 -16.73 -9.61 47.25
CA VAL A 929 -16.92 -11.02 47.69
C VAL A 929 -18.18 -11.18 48.54
N ASP A 930 -18.43 -10.21 49.42
CA ASP A 930 -19.59 -10.16 50.33
C ASP A 930 -20.93 -9.96 49.58
N HIS A 931 -20.89 -9.64 48.28
CA HIS A 931 -22.06 -9.53 47.38
C HIS A 931 -22.13 -10.74 46.41
N ILE A 932 -21.12 -11.61 46.41
CA ILE A 932 -21.05 -12.83 45.60
C ILE A 932 -21.59 -14.04 46.36
N SER A 933 -21.39 -14.07 47.69
CA SER A 933 -21.90 -15.11 48.59
C SER A 933 -22.34 -14.50 49.91
N ASP A 934 -23.62 -14.69 50.27
CA ASP A 934 -24.20 -14.23 51.54
C ASP A 934 -23.67 -15.01 52.76
N GLU A 935 -23.10 -16.20 52.53
CA GLU A 935 -22.58 -17.10 53.54
C GLU A 935 -21.16 -16.72 53.97
N LYS A 936 -21.03 -16.27 55.23
CA LYS A 936 -19.79 -15.69 55.78
C LYS A 936 -18.59 -16.63 55.74
N SER A 937 -18.80 -17.93 55.97
CA SER A 937 -17.73 -18.94 55.93
C SER A 937 -17.14 -19.10 54.53
N ILE A 938 -18.00 -19.10 53.49
CA ILE A 938 -17.60 -19.14 52.08
C ILE A 938 -16.92 -17.82 51.69
N ALA A 939 -17.51 -16.67 52.03
CA ALA A 939 -16.94 -15.36 51.75
C ALA A 939 -15.52 -15.20 52.32
N GLN A 940 -15.30 -15.60 53.58
CA GLN A 940 -13.98 -15.52 54.21
C GLN A 940 -12.96 -16.51 53.59
N LYS A 941 -13.41 -17.71 53.19
CA LYS A 941 -12.57 -18.68 52.46
C LYS A 941 -12.13 -18.15 51.09
N LEU A 942 -13.03 -17.46 50.37
CA LEU A 942 -12.75 -16.84 49.07
C LEU A 942 -11.81 -15.63 49.20
N ARG A 943 -12.04 -14.74 50.19
CA ARG A 943 -11.13 -13.65 50.53
C ARG A 943 -9.69 -14.14 50.75
N ASN A 944 -9.52 -15.22 51.52
CA ASN A 944 -8.20 -15.81 51.78
C ASN A 944 -7.49 -16.35 50.51
N ILE A 945 -8.24 -16.85 49.53
CA ILE A 945 -7.69 -17.30 48.24
C ILE A 945 -7.27 -16.11 47.37
N LEU A 946 -8.16 -15.12 47.21
CA LEU A 946 -7.90 -13.91 46.41
C LEU A 946 -6.74 -13.09 46.98
N GLU A 947 -6.68 -12.92 48.30
CA GLU A 947 -5.63 -12.15 48.97
C GLU A 947 -4.27 -12.84 48.86
N LYS A 948 -4.21 -14.18 48.98
CA LYS A 948 -2.98 -14.95 48.71
C LYS A 948 -2.54 -14.81 47.25
N ASN A 949 -3.46 -14.96 46.30
CA ASN A 949 -3.19 -14.76 44.87
C ASN A 949 -2.63 -13.35 44.58
N ARG A 950 -3.25 -12.32 45.18
CA ARG A 950 -2.81 -10.92 45.08
C ARG A 950 -1.39 -10.74 45.62
N GLN A 951 -1.08 -11.29 46.78
CA GLN A 951 0.25 -11.22 47.39
C GLN A 951 1.33 -11.93 46.54
N GLU A 952 1.06 -13.14 46.05
CA GLU A 952 1.98 -13.85 45.14
C GLU A 952 2.23 -13.05 43.85
N ALA A 953 1.20 -12.42 43.26
CA ALA A 953 1.33 -11.65 42.03
C ALA A 953 2.06 -10.30 42.22
N VAL A 954 1.81 -9.59 43.32
CA VAL A 954 2.54 -8.34 43.65
C VAL A 954 4.03 -8.64 43.88
N ARG A 955 4.36 -9.76 44.52
CA ARG A 955 5.76 -10.19 44.72
C ARG A 955 6.49 -10.43 43.40
N GLU A 956 5.88 -11.18 42.48
CA GLU A 956 6.44 -11.47 41.16
C GLU A 956 6.57 -10.20 40.29
N LEU A 957 5.59 -9.30 40.31
CA LEU A 957 5.67 -7.98 39.67
C LEU A 957 6.84 -7.13 40.20
N GLY A 958 7.06 -7.15 41.51
CA GLY A 958 8.16 -6.40 42.12
C GLY A 958 9.54 -6.99 41.86
N LEU A 959 9.66 -8.32 41.71
CA LEU A 959 10.88 -8.95 41.19
C LEU A 959 11.16 -8.50 39.75
N LEU A 960 10.14 -8.48 38.89
CA LEU A 960 10.26 -7.95 37.53
C LEU A 960 10.63 -6.44 37.51
N GLN A 961 10.11 -5.66 38.46
CA GLN A 961 10.48 -4.25 38.63
C GLN A 961 11.91 -4.07 39.17
N ARG A 962 12.44 -4.98 40.01
CA ARG A 962 13.85 -4.97 40.44
C ARG A 962 14.79 -5.22 39.28
N ASP A 963 14.48 -6.23 38.45
CA ASP A 963 15.38 -6.65 37.37
C ASP A 963 15.30 -5.71 36.15
N HIS A 964 14.13 -5.10 35.91
CA HIS A 964 13.88 -4.22 34.76
C HIS A 964 13.10 -2.93 35.12
N PRO A 965 13.60 -2.08 36.05
CA PRO A 965 12.84 -0.96 36.61
C PRO A 965 12.34 0.04 35.55
N GLY A 966 13.17 0.34 34.55
CA GLY A 966 12.79 1.28 33.50
C GLY A 966 11.65 0.80 32.60
N ILE A 967 11.40 -0.51 32.51
CA ILE A 967 10.25 -1.07 31.77
C ILE A 967 8.96 -0.89 32.58
N ALA A 968 9.00 -1.14 33.89
CA ALA A 968 7.86 -0.90 34.78
C ALA A 968 7.42 0.59 34.74
N ILE A 969 8.38 1.51 34.83
CA ILE A 969 8.13 2.96 34.80
C ILE A 969 7.62 3.41 33.42
N SER A 970 8.16 2.85 32.33
CA SER A 970 7.64 3.05 30.98
C SER A 970 6.18 2.60 30.85
N VAL A 971 5.83 1.42 31.36
CA VAL A 971 4.45 0.89 31.34
C VAL A 971 3.51 1.78 32.15
N LYS A 972 3.86 2.10 33.41
CA LYS A 972 3.04 2.97 34.28
C LYS A 972 2.80 4.35 33.66
N THR A 973 3.85 4.97 33.11
CA THR A 973 3.73 6.28 32.44
C THR A 973 2.84 6.19 31.19
N ARG A 974 3.00 5.14 30.37
CA ARG A 974 2.16 4.91 29.18
C ARG A 974 0.69 4.63 29.55
N GLN A 975 0.46 3.91 30.65
CA GLN A 975 -0.86 3.62 31.21
C GLN A 975 -1.55 4.91 31.68
N ALA A 976 -0.86 5.74 32.48
CA ALA A 976 -1.39 7.01 32.95
C ALA A 976 -1.81 7.92 31.79
N ILE A 977 -0.94 8.14 30.80
CA ILE A 977 -1.26 8.94 29.61
C ILE A 977 -2.48 8.36 28.88
N ARG A 978 -2.55 7.04 28.69
CA ARG A 978 -3.68 6.41 27.99
C ARG A 978 -5.01 6.55 28.76
N THR A 979 -5.00 6.45 30.08
CA THR A 979 -6.20 6.64 30.90
C THR A 979 -6.74 8.06 30.76
N VAL A 980 -5.86 9.08 30.81
CA VAL A 980 -6.27 10.49 30.60
C VAL A 980 -6.77 10.70 29.16
N LEU A 981 -6.03 10.27 28.13
CA LEU A 981 -6.46 10.40 26.73
C LEU A 981 -7.78 9.65 26.40
N ASN A 982 -8.16 8.63 27.20
CA ASN A 982 -9.49 8.02 27.12
C ASN A 982 -10.55 8.92 27.78
N SER A 983 -10.31 9.43 28.99
CA SER A 983 -11.22 10.35 29.69
C SER A 983 -11.51 11.62 28.86
N GLU A 984 -10.50 12.19 28.20
CA GLU A 984 -10.67 13.31 27.25
C GLU A 984 -11.61 12.94 26.09
N ARG A 985 -11.48 11.74 25.52
CA ARG A 985 -12.35 11.25 24.43
C ARG A 985 -13.78 11.05 24.90
N ASP A 986 -13.96 10.40 26.05
CA ASP A 986 -15.29 10.15 26.62
C ASP A 986 -16.00 11.50 26.92
N THR A 987 -15.23 12.51 27.35
CA THR A 987 -15.70 13.90 27.50
C THR A 987 -16.13 14.52 26.17
N ILE A 988 -15.38 14.32 25.08
CA ILE A 988 -15.75 14.82 23.74
C ILE A 988 -17.02 14.12 23.20
N HIS A 989 -17.14 12.80 23.37
CA HIS A 989 -18.36 12.08 22.98
C HIS A 989 -19.58 12.51 23.80
N ALA A 990 -19.41 12.85 25.09
CA ALA A 990 -20.46 13.46 25.91
C ALA A 990 -20.86 14.87 25.42
N LEU A 991 -19.91 15.68 24.96
CA LEU A 991 -20.19 17.01 24.38
C LEU A 991 -20.87 16.92 23.00
N MET A 992 -20.48 15.94 22.18
CA MET A 992 -21.10 15.66 20.88
C MET A 992 -22.54 15.16 21.04
N SER A 993 -22.78 14.15 21.89
CA SER A 993 -24.13 13.64 22.17
C SER A 993 -25.01 14.65 22.93
N GLY A 994 -24.41 15.56 23.70
CA GLY A 994 -25.08 16.74 24.28
C GLY A 994 -25.36 17.88 23.30
N GLY A 995 -25.01 17.76 22.01
CA GLY A 995 -25.27 18.79 20.99
C GLY A 995 -24.41 20.06 21.11
N LEU A 996 -23.31 20.01 21.86
CA LEU A 996 -22.42 21.15 22.13
C LEU A 996 -21.25 21.27 21.13
N LEU A 997 -21.11 20.30 20.20
CA LEU A 997 -20.12 20.27 19.11
C LEU A 997 -20.78 19.78 17.81
N ASP A 998 -20.44 20.40 16.67
CA ASP A 998 -20.67 19.84 15.31
C ASP A 998 -19.79 18.60 15.13
N ASP A 999 -20.19 17.63 14.32
CA ASP A 999 -19.41 16.40 14.06
C ASP A 999 -17.99 16.75 13.57
N ASN A 1000 -17.89 17.82 12.77
CA ASN A 1000 -16.64 18.35 12.21
C ASN A 1000 -15.74 19.03 13.26
N GLU A 1001 -16.29 19.37 14.43
CA GLU A 1001 -15.61 20.00 15.55
C GLU A 1001 -15.17 18.94 16.58
N ALA A 1002 -16.05 17.98 16.89
CA ALA A 1002 -15.70 16.77 17.64
C ALA A 1002 -14.57 15.99 16.94
N LEU A 1003 -14.70 15.71 15.64
CA LEU A 1003 -13.69 14.99 14.84
C LEU A 1003 -12.34 15.72 14.81
N LYS A 1004 -12.32 17.06 14.91
CA LYS A 1004 -11.06 17.83 15.02
C LYS A 1004 -10.36 17.57 16.36
N LEU A 1005 -11.09 17.51 17.47
CA LEU A 1005 -10.54 17.19 18.79
C LEU A 1005 -10.16 15.70 18.90
N GLU A 1006 -11.02 14.80 18.45
CA GLU A 1006 -10.73 13.36 18.37
C GLU A 1006 -9.48 13.06 17.53
N LYS A 1007 -9.27 13.79 16.43
CA LYS A 1007 -8.06 13.67 15.60
C LYS A 1007 -6.80 14.10 16.35
N MET A 1008 -6.87 15.06 17.27
CA MET A 1008 -5.75 15.39 18.16
C MET A 1008 -5.47 14.23 19.14
N ILE A 1009 -6.52 13.66 19.77
CA ILE A 1009 -6.37 12.49 20.66
C ILE A 1009 -5.87 11.26 19.88
N GLU A 1010 -6.37 10.98 18.68
CA GLU A 1010 -5.84 9.92 17.80
C GLU A 1010 -4.34 10.13 17.54
N ILE A 1011 -3.88 11.36 17.34
CA ILE A 1011 -2.45 11.66 17.14
C ILE A 1011 -1.65 11.37 18.41
N LYS A 1012 -2.13 11.77 19.61
CA LYS A 1012 -1.46 11.44 20.89
C LYS A 1012 -1.45 9.92 21.14
N MET A 1013 -2.57 9.22 20.90
CA MET A 1013 -2.69 7.76 20.98
C MET A 1013 -1.76 7.05 19.98
N LYS A 1014 -1.58 7.57 18.76
CA LYS A 1014 -0.63 7.03 17.77
C LYS A 1014 0.83 7.32 18.17
N GLN A 1015 1.10 8.41 18.89
CA GLN A 1015 2.41 8.65 19.49
C GLN A 1015 2.72 7.64 20.62
N LEU A 1016 1.73 7.20 21.41
CA LEU A 1016 1.91 6.14 22.41
C LEU A 1016 2.36 4.79 21.82
N ILE A 1017 2.05 4.50 20.55
CA ILE A 1017 2.55 3.29 19.85
C ILE A 1017 4.08 3.37 19.63
N LYS A 1018 4.64 4.58 19.57
CA LYS A 1018 6.08 4.86 19.44
C LYS A 1018 6.77 5.14 20.79
N PHE A 1019 6.04 5.08 21.91
CA PHE A 1019 6.56 5.38 23.25
C PHE A 1019 7.76 4.48 23.60
N PRO A 1020 8.83 5.00 24.23
CA PRO A 1020 10.02 4.22 24.53
C PRO A 1020 9.68 3.00 25.40
N PRO A 1021 10.28 1.82 25.16
CA PRO A 1021 9.95 0.60 25.90
C PRO A 1021 10.54 0.57 27.32
N ALA A 1022 11.53 1.43 27.60
CA ALA A 1022 12.08 1.68 28.93
C ALA A 1022 12.37 3.18 29.10
N ILE A 1023 12.24 3.69 30.32
CA ILE A 1023 12.58 5.07 30.74
C ILE A 1023 13.56 4.95 31.92
N PRO A 1024 14.60 5.79 32.08
CA PRO A 1024 15.43 5.77 33.29
C PRO A 1024 14.58 6.03 34.55
N PRO A 1025 14.93 5.42 35.70
CA PRO A 1025 14.19 5.68 36.95
C PRO A 1025 14.33 7.15 37.37
N PRO A 1026 13.28 7.75 37.97
CA PRO A 1026 13.34 9.11 38.50
C PRO A 1026 14.33 9.18 39.67
N THR A 1027 14.92 10.35 39.86
CA THR A 1027 15.71 10.65 41.06
C THR A 1027 14.81 10.76 42.29
N ALA A 1028 15.38 10.59 43.49
CA ALA A 1028 14.65 10.81 44.74
C ALA A 1028 14.06 12.24 44.83
N GLU A 1029 14.75 13.21 44.23
CA GLU A 1029 14.29 14.59 44.12
C GLU A 1029 13.06 14.78 43.24
N GLU A 1030 12.88 13.96 42.20
CA GLU A 1030 11.70 13.96 41.33
C GLU A 1030 10.53 13.20 41.97
N LEU A 1031 10.80 12.09 42.68
CA LEU A 1031 9.79 11.36 43.43
C LEU A 1031 9.11 12.24 44.49
N LEU A 1032 9.87 13.10 45.19
CA LEU A 1032 9.34 14.05 46.17
C LEU A 1032 8.35 15.08 45.59
N VAL A 1033 8.45 15.41 44.30
CA VAL A 1033 7.51 16.35 43.63
C VAL A 1033 6.17 15.67 43.34
N ASN A 1034 6.17 14.34 43.17
CA ASN A 1034 4.99 13.56 42.80
C ASN A 1034 4.08 13.22 44.01
N VAL A 1035 4.50 13.55 45.23
CA VAL A 1035 3.77 13.26 46.46
C VAL A 1035 2.54 14.19 46.56
N PRO A 1036 1.29 13.67 46.67
CA PRO A 1036 0.08 14.49 46.50
C PRO A 1036 -0.03 15.73 47.40
N TRP A 1037 0.52 15.70 48.63
CA TRP A 1037 0.51 16.85 49.55
C TRP A 1037 1.72 17.79 49.43
N LEU A 1038 2.74 17.42 48.66
CA LEU A 1038 3.92 18.26 48.35
C LEU A 1038 3.84 18.96 46.99
N GLU A 1039 2.94 18.55 46.10
CA GLU A 1039 2.88 18.95 44.68
C GLU A 1039 3.02 20.46 44.42
N LYS A 1040 2.50 21.31 45.31
CA LYS A 1040 2.59 22.79 45.21
C LYS A 1040 3.56 23.42 46.22
N GLY A 1041 4.12 22.63 47.14
CA GLY A 1041 4.94 23.06 48.28
C GLY A 1041 6.44 23.16 47.99
N LYS A 1042 6.86 24.11 47.14
CA LYS A 1042 8.29 24.28 46.78
C LYS A 1042 9.21 24.47 48.00
N LEU A 1043 8.77 25.22 49.00
CA LEU A 1043 9.53 25.44 50.25
C LEU A 1043 9.60 24.17 51.10
N GLN A 1044 8.52 23.40 51.16
CA GLN A 1044 8.42 22.13 51.88
C GLN A 1044 9.33 21.07 51.25
N ILE A 1045 9.34 20.97 49.92
CA ILE A 1045 10.27 20.11 49.18
C ILE A 1045 11.73 20.53 49.43
N GLN A 1046 12.04 21.83 49.45
CA GLN A 1046 13.39 22.32 49.72
C GLN A 1046 13.82 22.11 51.20
N PHE A 1047 12.89 22.19 52.15
CA PHE A 1047 13.11 21.83 53.54
C PHE A 1047 13.42 20.34 53.68
N ILE A 1048 12.61 19.47 53.07
CA ILE A 1048 12.85 18.02 53.02
C ILE A 1048 14.23 17.70 52.42
N LYS A 1049 14.57 18.28 51.25
CA LYS A 1049 15.89 18.10 50.62
C LYS A 1049 17.07 18.55 51.48
N SER A 1050 16.89 19.52 52.39
CA SER A 1050 17.98 20.00 53.26
C SER A 1050 18.18 19.19 54.55
N ARG A 1051 17.26 18.26 54.88
CA ARG A 1051 17.34 17.39 56.05
C ARG A 1051 17.35 15.89 55.74
N GLY A 1052 16.78 15.49 54.60
CA GLY A 1052 16.64 14.10 54.20
C GLY A 1052 18.00 13.42 54.00
N LYS A 1053 18.17 12.24 54.60
CA LYS A 1053 19.36 11.39 54.45
C LYS A 1053 19.04 10.20 53.56
N LEU A 1054 20.02 9.77 52.77
CA LEU A 1054 19.90 8.61 51.90
C LEU A 1054 20.44 7.38 52.64
N LEU A 1055 19.59 6.38 52.89
CA LEU A 1055 19.94 5.14 53.59
C LEU A 1055 19.91 3.95 52.63
N TYR A 1056 20.64 2.90 52.99
CA TYR A 1056 20.73 1.65 52.26
C TYR A 1056 20.54 0.49 53.24
N PHE A 1057 19.71 -0.48 52.87
CA PHE A 1057 19.37 -1.66 53.64
C PHE A 1057 19.51 -2.90 52.77
N ASP A 1058 19.99 -4.00 53.33
CA ASP A 1058 20.16 -5.29 52.64
C ASP A 1058 18.92 -6.20 52.82
N TYR A 1059 18.95 -7.37 52.19
CA TYR A 1059 17.85 -8.35 52.29
C TYR A 1059 17.66 -8.84 53.73
N GLY A 1060 16.44 -8.73 54.25
CA GLY A 1060 16.06 -9.13 55.61
C GLY A 1060 16.19 -8.05 56.68
N ASP A 1061 16.80 -6.90 56.35
CA ASP A 1061 16.88 -5.76 57.28
C ASP A 1061 15.49 -5.23 57.66
N THR A 1062 15.39 -4.65 58.85
CA THR A 1062 14.15 -4.06 59.38
C THR A 1062 14.29 -2.55 59.47
N ILE A 1063 13.48 -1.81 58.71
CA ILE A 1063 13.49 -0.33 58.68
C ILE A 1063 12.74 0.24 59.88
N ILE A 1064 11.60 -0.38 60.22
CA ILE A 1064 10.65 0.03 61.27
C ILE A 1064 10.20 -1.23 62.02
N ARG A 1065 10.10 -1.19 63.35
CA ARG A 1065 9.44 -2.25 64.14
C ARG A 1065 8.14 -1.77 64.76
N GLU A 1066 7.18 -2.68 64.86
CA GLU A 1066 5.91 -2.47 65.57
C GLU A 1066 6.20 -2.15 67.05
N GLY A 1067 5.69 -1.01 67.52
CA GLY A 1067 5.91 -0.50 68.88
C GLY A 1067 7.02 0.55 69.03
N ASP A 1068 7.86 0.79 68.01
CA ASP A 1068 8.86 1.87 68.01
C ASP A 1068 8.19 3.26 68.05
N GLU A 1069 8.93 4.28 68.48
CA GLU A 1069 8.50 5.68 68.36
C GLU A 1069 8.87 6.24 66.97
N PRO A 1070 8.05 7.12 66.37
CA PRO A 1070 8.19 7.50 64.96
C PRO A 1070 9.42 8.39 64.70
N GLN A 1071 10.50 7.76 64.21
CA GLN A 1071 11.81 8.42 64.06
C GLN A 1071 11.89 9.42 62.90
N GLY A 1072 11.08 9.23 61.84
CA GLY A 1072 11.11 10.08 60.65
C GLY A 1072 10.16 9.60 59.56
N ILE A 1073 10.07 10.38 58.46
CA ILE A 1073 9.28 10.00 57.28
C ILE A 1073 10.20 9.30 56.29
N HIS A 1074 9.84 8.08 55.89
CA HIS A 1074 10.65 7.19 55.07
C HIS A 1074 10.10 7.12 53.63
N LEU A 1075 10.90 7.49 52.61
CA LEU A 1075 10.53 7.39 51.19
C LEU A 1075 11.37 6.32 50.47
N VAL A 1076 10.74 5.24 50.03
CA VAL A 1076 11.42 4.17 49.27
C VAL A 1076 11.82 4.70 47.89
N VAL A 1077 13.13 4.83 47.65
CA VAL A 1077 13.69 5.30 46.37
C VAL A 1077 13.86 4.13 45.39
N SER A 1078 14.37 2.99 45.87
CA SER A 1078 14.56 1.77 45.08
C SER A 1078 14.44 0.53 45.96
N GLY A 1079 14.03 -0.60 45.40
CA GLY A 1079 13.83 -1.87 46.10
C GLY A 1079 12.37 -2.19 46.46
N MET A 1080 12.19 -3.23 47.28
CA MET A 1080 10.91 -3.72 47.78
C MET A 1080 10.99 -3.97 49.29
N VAL A 1081 9.99 -3.47 50.01
CA VAL A 1081 9.77 -3.75 51.43
C VAL A 1081 8.44 -4.46 51.63
N LYS A 1082 8.41 -5.33 52.63
CA LYS A 1082 7.22 -6.00 53.15
C LYS A 1082 6.78 -5.30 54.42
N VAL A 1083 5.52 -4.90 54.46
CA VAL A 1083 4.85 -4.30 55.60
C VAL A 1083 3.99 -5.37 56.25
N HIS A 1084 4.14 -5.57 57.56
CA HIS A 1084 3.34 -6.52 58.33
C HIS A 1084 2.88 -5.86 59.65
N GLY A 1085 1.59 -5.91 59.96
CA GLY A 1085 1.06 -5.33 61.18
C GLY A 1085 -0.41 -4.92 61.03
N THR A 1086 -0.76 -3.76 61.60
CA THR A 1086 -2.14 -3.26 61.66
C THR A 1086 -2.29 -1.94 60.91
N SER A 1087 -3.45 -1.71 60.29
CA SER A 1087 -3.67 -0.50 59.47
C SER A 1087 -3.88 0.73 60.36
N PRO A 1088 -3.15 1.84 60.16
CA PRO A 1088 -3.40 3.07 60.90
C PRO A 1088 -4.76 3.64 60.50
N TYR A 1089 -5.60 3.92 61.50
CA TYR A 1089 -6.91 4.54 61.35
C TYR A 1089 -6.97 5.89 62.07
N LEU A 1090 -7.55 6.91 61.42
CA LEU A 1090 -7.91 8.18 62.06
C LEU A 1090 -9.40 8.24 62.44
N GLY A 1091 -9.71 9.07 63.44
CA GLY A 1091 -11.07 9.43 63.81
C GLY A 1091 -11.78 8.43 64.75
N PRO A 1092 -13.08 8.64 65.02
CA PRO A 1092 -13.83 7.94 66.08
C PRO A 1092 -13.95 6.42 65.89
N LYS A 1093 -13.66 5.89 64.69
CA LYS A 1093 -13.57 4.43 64.48
C LYS A 1093 -12.52 3.77 65.37
N LYS A 1094 -11.41 4.45 65.71
CA LYS A 1094 -10.38 3.90 66.61
C LYS A 1094 -10.87 3.73 68.06
N LEU A 1095 -11.87 4.51 68.49
CA LEU A 1095 -12.56 4.35 69.78
C LEU A 1095 -13.59 3.20 69.74
N ALA A 1096 -14.35 3.07 68.65
CA ALA A 1096 -15.31 1.97 68.49
C ALA A 1096 -14.65 0.59 68.32
N LEU A 1097 -13.47 0.54 67.70
CA LEU A 1097 -12.66 -0.69 67.57
C LEU A 1097 -11.91 -1.06 68.86
N ALA A 1098 -11.74 -0.14 69.81
CA ALA A 1098 -11.07 -0.42 71.08
C ALA A 1098 -11.96 -1.20 72.08
N SER A 1099 -13.28 -1.23 71.87
CA SER A 1099 -14.23 -1.95 72.73
C SER A 1099 -14.47 -3.41 72.32
N ASP A 1100 -14.31 -3.77 71.05
CA ASP A 1100 -14.47 -5.15 70.55
C ASP A 1100 -13.11 -5.83 70.41
N SER A 1101 -12.71 -6.62 71.42
CA SER A 1101 -11.43 -7.35 71.44
C SER A 1101 -11.43 -8.61 70.55
N ALA A 1102 -11.97 -8.51 69.33
CA ALA A 1102 -12.12 -9.62 68.39
C ALA A 1102 -11.08 -9.52 67.26
N GLU A 1103 -10.13 -10.47 67.24
CA GLU A 1103 -9.11 -10.75 66.21
C GLU A 1103 -8.89 -9.68 65.12
N MET A 1104 -8.16 -8.61 65.46
CA MET A 1104 -7.77 -7.59 64.48
C MET A 1104 -6.79 -8.19 63.45
N SER A 1105 -7.29 -8.47 62.25
CA SER A 1105 -6.57 -9.25 61.23
C SER A 1105 -5.27 -8.58 60.79
N ARG A 1106 -4.12 -9.19 61.14
CA ARG A 1106 -2.79 -8.67 60.77
C ARG A 1106 -2.58 -8.70 59.26
N LEU A 1107 -2.50 -7.51 58.66
CA LEU A 1107 -2.32 -7.35 57.22
C LEU A 1107 -0.85 -7.59 56.86
N THR A 1108 -0.61 -8.17 55.68
CA THR A 1108 0.72 -8.25 55.08
C THR A 1108 0.64 -7.70 53.65
N ASP A 1109 1.41 -6.68 53.34
CA ASP A 1109 1.37 -5.99 52.04
C ASP A 1109 2.80 -5.66 51.58
N TYR A 1110 3.01 -5.56 50.27
CA TYR A 1110 4.33 -5.29 49.69
C TYR A 1110 4.34 -3.89 49.04
N ARG A 1111 5.42 -3.15 49.27
CA ARG A 1111 5.60 -1.76 48.79
C ARG A 1111 6.93 -1.63 48.04
N SER A 1112 6.93 -0.80 47.01
CA SER A 1112 8.06 -0.59 46.08
C SER A 1112 8.55 0.86 46.13
N SER A 1113 9.55 1.18 45.30
CA SER A 1113 9.89 2.56 44.89
C SER A 1113 8.65 3.44 44.74
N GLY A 1114 8.71 4.67 45.28
CA GLY A 1114 7.62 5.64 45.33
C GLY A 1114 6.73 5.56 46.59
N ALA A 1115 6.85 4.52 47.42
CA ALA A 1115 6.07 4.42 48.65
C ALA A 1115 6.64 5.28 49.80
N ILE A 1116 5.73 5.97 50.50
CA ILE A 1116 6.01 6.66 51.77
C ILE A 1116 5.58 5.75 52.93
N LEU A 1117 6.31 5.80 54.03
CA LEU A 1117 6.05 5.08 55.27
C LEU A 1117 6.29 6.01 56.48
N GLY A 1118 5.47 5.84 57.54
CA GLY A 1118 5.62 6.56 58.81
C GLY A 1118 5.14 8.02 58.83
N ASP A 1119 4.71 8.58 57.70
CA ASP A 1119 4.15 9.94 57.59
C ASP A 1119 3.01 10.19 58.59
N LEU A 1120 2.00 9.31 58.60
CA LEU A 1120 0.87 9.37 59.53
C LEU A 1120 1.32 9.26 61.00
N ASN A 1121 2.30 8.40 61.30
CA ASN A 1121 2.79 8.18 62.67
C ASN A 1121 3.60 9.39 63.17
N CYS A 1122 4.47 9.97 62.35
CA CYS A 1122 5.18 11.22 62.64
C CYS A 1122 4.19 12.40 62.83
N LEU A 1123 3.21 12.55 61.95
CA LEU A 1123 2.22 13.65 62.01
C LEU A 1123 1.29 13.54 63.23
N THR A 1124 0.99 12.32 63.70
CA THR A 1124 0.11 12.08 64.86
C THR A 1124 0.86 11.85 66.17
N GLN A 1125 2.19 11.75 66.14
CA GLN A 1125 3.05 11.36 67.27
C GLN A 1125 2.62 10.01 67.91
N GLN A 1126 2.11 9.09 67.09
CA GLN A 1126 1.71 7.73 67.53
C GLN A 1126 2.82 6.72 67.18
N ARG A 1127 2.99 5.73 68.06
CA ARG A 1127 3.93 4.62 67.86
C ARG A 1127 3.64 3.85 66.57
N MET A 1128 4.64 3.16 66.06
CA MET A 1128 4.57 2.46 64.78
C MET A 1128 3.67 1.22 64.90
N GLU A 1129 2.56 1.19 64.16
CA GLU A 1129 1.54 0.12 64.18
C GLU A 1129 1.84 -1.03 63.19
N ILE A 1130 3.02 -0.96 62.56
CA ILE A 1130 3.53 -1.86 61.51
C ILE A 1130 5.02 -2.14 61.69
N THR A 1131 5.46 -3.34 61.31
CA THR A 1131 6.86 -3.70 61.06
C THR A 1131 7.15 -3.65 59.56
N VAL A 1132 8.32 -3.15 59.15
CA VAL A 1132 8.74 -3.04 57.74
C VAL A 1132 10.08 -3.73 57.53
N THR A 1133 10.11 -4.77 56.70
CA THR A 1133 11.31 -5.57 56.39
C THR A 1133 11.65 -5.58 54.90
N CYS A 1134 12.93 -5.50 54.56
CA CYS A 1134 13.43 -5.50 53.19
C CYS A 1134 13.36 -6.90 52.53
N GLU A 1135 12.63 -7.05 51.41
CA GLU A 1135 12.63 -8.27 50.57
C GLU A 1135 13.59 -8.15 49.36
N THR A 1136 14.21 -6.98 49.18
CA THR A 1136 15.40 -6.78 48.34
C THR A 1136 16.35 -5.82 49.03
N ALA A 1137 17.60 -5.72 48.55
CA ALA A 1137 18.40 -4.53 48.80
C ALA A 1137 17.57 -3.28 48.43
N THR A 1138 17.53 -2.32 49.34
CA THR A 1138 16.57 -1.20 49.32
C THR A 1138 17.30 0.10 49.62
N GLN A 1139 17.01 1.12 48.83
CA GLN A 1139 17.53 2.48 48.97
C GLN A 1139 16.37 3.38 49.37
N GLU A 1140 16.57 4.18 50.42
CA GLU A 1140 15.52 4.93 51.08
C GLU A 1140 15.97 6.37 51.35
N HIS A 1141 15.02 7.31 51.45
CA HIS A 1141 15.29 8.70 51.80
C HIS A 1141 14.47 9.09 53.03
N THR A 1142 15.15 9.18 54.18
CA THR A 1142 14.55 9.38 55.50
C THR A 1142 14.66 10.84 55.92
N VAL A 1143 13.55 11.45 56.34
CA VAL A 1143 13.51 12.82 56.86
C VAL A 1143 13.34 12.79 58.39
N LEU A 1144 14.31 13.39 59.09
CA LEU A 1144 14.38 13.54 60.55
C LEU A 1144 14.15 15.01 60.97
#